data_AF-A0A2D0KLL5-F1
#
_entry.id   AF-A0A2D0KLL5-F1
#
_cell.length_a   1.000
_cell.length_b   1.000
_cell.length_c   1.000
_cell.angle_alpha   90.00
_cell.angle_beta   90.00
_cell.angle_gamma   90.00
#
_symmetry.space_group_name_H-M   'P 1'
#
loop_
_entity.id
_entity.type
_entity.pdbx_description
1 polymer ?
#
loop_
_entity_poly.entity_id
_entity_poly.type
_entity_poly.pdbx_seq_one_letter_code
_entity_poly.pdbx_strand_id
1 'polypeptide(L)'
;MSSVITLDFEKWKTQQVAAGQPVVLDEFVFANVPELDPTQTISRDEKLPAANQIVHRQAVNKTGLASENAVAYSVTLGTEVGHFDFNWIGLMNKASGVIGMITHAPTQKKIRTANGLQGNVLTRSFLLEFDGAATETAITTTAETWQIDFTARLTGMDEMQRLINTDSYGEAAFFGDSFAVVRQGEQYLVKKGLAYVGGLRGVLAFDQTLNSLRNTRVYADFSYQGNLVSQWKTVVKMTAAKELNNYVDAVSYPHYVFAVAWVDGDGNVTDLRSKGSLNERNIVALNGELSRVKQDYATQQALISGLNGKQSKGDYATRQEIKNVMRLGDFGFGGTGGEVNLEEAAFKDYFRNVNTPTSVFMNRHYTTSLSYRYSAILYCKTINTYTAISAGTGGQGVTVVGGYDLSDPVVYRLWTDINTSTDKNGFLRSEGKSDALTMDDLVQSTGTAETKVMSQKAVTDAIDNKTRGLHSKLGFDNIVQTTGQSTVDVMSQKSVTEAFHSLQPEITGGADFVASSNTIGMVGMVSALKLEVGDVIQTIGAQSNRLFTVEVILNDNNIVVNFEHRNGAGSLSLTNETTSVTIKRMTKWYNAPIGLGQAWVDVTNIRSNGLNYINNSGRSIQTLVVADSGGDEWVCTLNDIKASSLIYAGSKQSVVYNINNIIPNKSAYTINGRAVYRWLELR
;
A
#
# COMPACT_ATOMS: atom_id res chain seq x y z
N MET A 1 -24.22 -1.91 15.36
CA MET A 1 -24.50 -0.97 16.46
C MET A 1 -23.24 -0.15 16.64
N SER A 2 -23.35 1.16 16.54
CA SER A 2 -22.22 2.05 16.81
C SER A 2 -22.16 2.32 18.30
N SER A 3 -20.95 2.48 18.83
CA SER A 3 -20.73 2.78 20.24
C SER A 3 -19.62 3.80 20.39
N VAL A 4 -19.71 4.67 21.39
CA VAL A 4 -18.76 5.77 21.55
C VAL A 4 -18.34 5.96 23.00
N ILE A 5 -17.07 6.29 23.21
CA ILE A 5 -16.52 6.73 24.49
C ILE A 5 -16.77 8.23 24.64
N THR A 6 -17.39 8.63 25.75
CA THR A 6 -17.77 10.03 25.95
C THR A 6 -16.57 10.90 26.35
N LEU A 7 -16.66 12.21 26.08
CA LEU A 7 -15.64 13.16 26.51
C LEU A 7 -15.63 13.36 28.04
N ASP A 8 -16.77 13.18 28.70
CA ASP A 8 -16.86 13.26 30.16
C ASP A 8 -16.09 12.10 30.82
N PHE A 9 -16.13 10.91 30.21
CA PHE A 9 -15.33 9.77 30.66
C PHE A 9 -13.83 10.02 30.55
N GLU A 10 -13.33 10.51 29.41
CA GLU A 10 -11.90 10.77 29.24
C GLU A 10 -11.36 11.77 30.27
N LYS A 11 -12.13 12.83 30.54
CA LYS A 11 -11.79 13.83 31.56
C LYS A 11 -11.79 13.22 32.96
N TRP A 12 -12.85 12.49 33.31
CA TRP A 12 -12.97 11.84 34.62
C TRP A 12 -11.91 10.76 34.84
N LYS A 13 -11.60 9.96 33.81
CA LYS A 13 -10.54 8.96 33.81
C LYS A 13 -9.20 9.59 34.17
N THR A 14 -8.85 10.69 33.51
CA THR A 14 -7.61 11.43 33.78
C THR A 14 -7.54 11.90 35.24
N GLN A 15 -8.67 12.33 35.82
CA GLN A 15 -8.74 12.70 37.24
C GLN A 15 -8.56 11.50 38.17
N GLN A 16 -9.20 10.36 37.88
CA GLN A 16 -9.05 9.13 38.65
C GLN A 16 -7.61 8.63 38.64
N VAL A 17 -6.97 8.62 37.47
CA VAL A 17 -5.56 8.22 37.31
C VAL A 17 -4.64 9.17 38.09
N ALA A 18 -4.85 10.49 38.00
CA ALA A 18 -4.08 11.47 38.78
C ALA A 18 -4.27 11.30 40.31
N ALA A 19 -5.43 10.82 40.74
CA ALA A 19 -5.75 10.54 42.14
C ALA A 19 -5.32 9.12 42.60
N GLY A 20 -4.75 8.29 41.72
CA GLY A 20 -4.40 6.90 42.01
C GLY A 20 -5.61 6.02 42.31
N GLN A 21 -6.80 6.39 41.83
CA GLN A 21 -8.05 5.66 42.03
C GLN A 21 -8.40 4.81 40.80
N PRO A 22 -9.03 3.64 40.98
CA PRO A 22 -9.45 2.83 39.86
C PRO A 22 -10.58 3.50 39.06
N VAL A 23 -10.57 3.27 37.76
CA VAL A 23 -11.60 3.66 36.80
C VAL A 23 -12.69 2.60 36.82
N VAL A 24 -13.69 2.80 37.68
CA VAL A 24 -14.79 1.85 37.87
C VAL A 24 -15.99 2.26 37.02
N LEU A 25 -16.55 1.34 36.23
CA LEU A 25 -17.86 1.49 35.61
C LEU A 25 -18.73 0.31 36.08
N ASP A 26 -19.80 0.61 36.80
CA ASP A 26 -20.54 -0.38 37.61
C ASP A 26 -22.04 -0.42 37.32
N GLU A 27 -22.57 0.45 36.47
CA GLU A 27 -23.99 0.51 36.14
C GLU A 27 -24.27 0.62 34.64
N PHE A 28 -25.13 -0.25 34.14
CA PHE A 28 -25.79 -0.11 32.83
C PHE A 28 -27.13 0.61 32.98
N VAL A 29 -27.40 1.51 32.05
CA VAL A 29 -28.65 2.29 31.97
C VAL A 29 -29.30 2.03 30.62
N PHE A 30 -30.61 1.75 30.65
CA PHE A 30 -31.44 1.56 29.47
C PHE A 30 -32.46 2.67 29.39
N ALA A 31 -32.60 3.30 28.23
CA ALA A 31 -33.55 4.38 28.00
C ALA A 31 -34.29 4.23 26.66
N ASN A 32 -35.49 4.81 26.60
CA ASN A 32 -36.29 4.96 25.40
C ASN A 32 -36.33 6.43 25.00
N VAL A 33 -35.44 6.80 24.09
CA VAL A 33 -35.30 8.16 23.58
C VAL A 33 -36.18 8.31 22.34
N PRO A 34 -37.19 9.21 22.34
CA PRO A 34 -38.04 9.43 21.17
C PRO A 34 -37.22 9.85 19.95
N GLU A 35 -37.60 9.36 18.76
CA GLU A 35 -37.01 9.75 17.46
C GLU A 35 -35.49 9.51 17.33
N LEU A 36 -34.90 8.65 18.17
CA LEU A 36 -33.50 8.28 18.06
C LEU A 36 -33.24 7.50 16.77
N ASP A 37 -32.38 8.04 15.90
CA ASP A 37 -31.93 7.40 14.67
C ASP A 37 -30.62 6.61 14.92
N PRO A 38 -30.67 5.26 14.99
CA PRO A 38 -29.51 4.43 15.28
C PRO A 38 -28.52 4.35 14.10
N THR A 39 -28.83 4.96 12.94
CA THR A 39 -27.94 5.01 11.78
C THR A 39 -27.01 6.22 11.80
N GLN A 40 -27.31 7.23 12.64
CA GLN A 40 -26.46 8.40 12.81
C GLN A 40 -25.29 8.15 13.76
N THR A 41 -24.21 8.90 13.57
CA THR A 41 -23.04 8.86 14.45
C THR A 41 -23.42 9.38 15.84
N ILE A 42 -23.07 8.63 16.89
CA ILE A 42 -23.32 9.01 18.28
C ILE A 42 -22.37 10.16 18.66
N SER A 43 -22.91 11.22 19.25
CA SER A 43 -22.11 12.35 19.72
C SER A 43 -21.31 11.96 20.97
N ARG A 44 -20.02 12.33 21.01
CA ARG A 44 -19.16 12.09 22.17
C ARG A 44 -19.51 12.96 23.39
N ASP A 45 -20.25 14.03 23.17
CA ASP A 45 -20.74 14.95 24.21
C ASP A 45 -22.17 14.61 24.68
N GLU A 46 -22.73 13.51 24.18
CA GLU A 46 -24.08 13.09 24.52
C GLU A 46 -24.22 12.85 26.03
N LYS A 47 -25.29 13.41 26.60
CA LYS A 47 -25.59 13.36 28.03
C LYS A 47 -26.56 12.24 28.34
N LEU A 48 -26.66 11.93 29.64
CA LEU A 48 -27.62 10.95 30.13
C LEU A 48 -29.04 11.38 29.71
N PRO A 49 -29.85 10.47 29.14
CA PRO A 49 -31.24 10.77 28.82
C PRO A 49 -32.02 11.27 30.03
N ALA A 50 -33.08 12.03 29.79
CA ALA A 50 -33.92 12.59 30.85
C ALA A 50 -34.49 11.46 31.73
N ALA A 51 -34.71 11.73 33.02
CA ALA A 51 -35.12 10.71 33.99
C ALA A 51 -36.40 9.97 33.60
N ASN A 52 -37.32 10.62 32.88
CA ASN A 52 -38.56 10.03 32.37
C ASN A 52 -38.36 9.11 31.14
N GLN A 53 -37.20 9.15 30.49
CA GLN A 53 -36.84 8.29 29.37
C GLN A 53 -36.07 7.05 29.82
N ILE A 54 -35.48 7.07 31.02
CA ILE A 54 -34.75 5.93 31.59
C ILE A 54 -35.76 4.88 32.06
N VAL A 55 -35.68 3.70 31.46
CA VAL A 55 -36.63 2.61 31.71
C VAL A 55 -36.07 1.54 32.64
N HIS A 56 -34.75 1.38 32.72
CA HIS A 56 -34.11 0.40 33.61
C HIS A 56 -32.66 0.77 33.94
N ARG A 57 -32.21 0.39 35.13
CA ARG A 57 -30.81 0.48 35.57
C ARG A 57 -30.40 -0.83 36.20
N GLN A 58 -29.20 -1.32 35.92
CA GLN A 58 -28.71 -2.56 36.49
C GLN A 58 -27.20 -2.52 36.68
N ALA A 59 -26.73 -3.14 37.76
CA ALA A 59 -25.30 -3.32 37.99
C ALA A 59 -24.66 -4.18 36.89
N VAL A 60 -23.39 -3.92 36.60
CA VAL A 60 -22.60 -4.78 35.70
C VAL A 60 -22.58 -6.21 36.26
N ASN A 61 -22.93 -7.20 35.43
CA ASN A 61 -22.97 -8.60 35.83
C ASN A 61 -21.61 -9.28 35.77
N LYS A 62 -20.82 -9.00 34.72
CA LYS A 62 -19.47 -9.53 34.54
C LYS A 62 -18.58 -8.49 33.87
N THR A 63 -17.32 -8.47 34.29
CA THR A 63 -16.23 -7.76 33.60
C THR A 63 -15.22 -8.79 33.07
N GLY A 64 -14.46 -8.41 32.05
CA GLY A 64 -13.43 -9.28 31.50
C GLY A 64 -12.36 -8.51 30.74
N LEU A 65 -11.13 -8.98 30.80
CA LEU A 65 -9.97 -8.44 30.10
C LEU A 65 -9.95 -8.97 28.65
N ALA A 66 -10.02 -8.07 27.67
CA ALA A 66 -9.91 -8.41 26.26
C ALA A 66 -8.46 -8.25 25.74
N SER A 67 -7.77 -7.21 26.19
CA SER A 67 -6.33 -6.97 26.00
C SER A 67 -5.81 -6.01 27.08
N GLU A 68 -4.51 -5.74 27.15
CA GLU A 68 -3.93 -4.75 28.08
C GLU A 68 -4.62 -3.37 27.98
N ASN A 69 -5.13 -3.03 26.80
CA ASN A 69 -5.78 -1.75 26.49
C ASN A 69 -7.29 -1.86 26.25
N ALA A 70 -7.92 -3.02 26.53
CA ALA A 70 -9.35 -3.18 26.32
C ALA A 70 -10.01 -4.10 27.35
N VAL A 71 -11.14 -3.65 27.90
CA VAL A 71 -11.93 -4.41 28.89
C VAL A 71 -13.39 -4.47 28.47
N ALA A 72 -14.03 -5.62 28.70
CA ALA A 72 -15.43 -5.88 28.41
C ALA A 72 -16.28 -5.74 29.68
N TYR A 73 -17.42 -5.08 29.57
CA TYR A 73 -18.45 -4.98 30.59
C TYR A 73 -19.73 -5.62 30.07
N SER A 74 -20.36 -6.49 30.85
CA SER A 74 -21.57 -7.21 30.42
C SER A 74 -22.69 -7.15 31.44
N VAL A 75 -23.93 -7.15 30.94
CA VAL A 75 -25.16 -7.21 31.73
C VAL A 75 -26.13 -8.23 31.15
N THR A 76 -26.83 -8.94 32.03
CA THR A 76 -27.84 -9.94 31.71
C THR A 76 -29.14 -9.58 32.43
N LEU A 77 -30.16 -9.21 31.66
CA LEU A 77 -31.52 -8.97 32.16
C LEU A 77 -32.31 -10.27 32.03
N GLY A 78 -32.64 -10.89 33.16
CA GLY A 78 -33.40 -12.14 33.22
C GLY A 78 -34.87 -11.96 32.85
N THR A 79 -35.63 -13.06 32.85
CA THR A 79 -37.06 -13.09 32.45
C THR A 79 -37.99 -12.35 33.40
N GLU A 80 -37.50 -12.00 34.59
CA GLU A 80 -38.18 -11.25 35.65
C GLU A 80 -38.12 -9.72 35.45
N VAL A 81 -37.26 -9.23 34.55
CA VAL A 81 -37.07 -7.80 34.26
C VAL A 81 -37.84 -7.38 33.01
N GLY A 82 -38.56 -6.25 33.07
CA GLY A 82 -39.47 -5.73 32.01
C GLY A 82 -40.82 -5.28 32.59
N HIS A 83 -41.82 -4.84 31.82
CA HIS A 83 -41.87 -4.68 30.37
C HIS A 83 -41.50 -3.25 29.99
N PHE A 84 -40.58 -3.08 29.04
CA PHE A 84 -40.23 -1.77 28.49
C PHE A 84 -39.62 -1.90 27.10
N ASP A 85 -39.72 -0.83 26.35
CA ASP A 85 -38.99 -0.64 25.10
C ASP A 85 -37.77 0.25 25.39
N PHE A 86 -36.67 0.03 24.68
CA PHE A 86 -35.46 0.84 24.81
C PHE A 86 -34.71 0.90 23.47
N ASN A 87 -33.99 1.99 23.24
CA ASN A 87 -33.17 2.20 22.05
C ASN A 87 -31.81 2.84 22.39
N TRP A 88 -31.58 3.14 23.66
CA TRP A 88 -30.36 3.74 24.18
C TRP A 88 -29.81 2.91 25.33
N ILE A 89 -28.51 2.65 25.32
CA ILE A 89 -27.79 1.92 26.37
C ILE A 89 -26.54 2.71 26.75
N GLY A 90 -26.35 2.95 28.04
CA GLY A 90 -25.15 3.60 28.58
C GLY A 90 -24.48 2.75 29.64
N LEU A 91 -23.15 2.78 29.68
CA LEU A 91 -22.33 2.24 30.76
C LEU A 91 -21.76 3.42 31.55
N MET A 92 -21.95 3.45 32.87
CA MET A 92 -21.58 4.59 33.70
C MET A 92 -20.98 4.17 35.05
N ASN A 93 -20.31 5.13 35.70
CA ASN A 93 -19.98 5.06 37.11
C ASN A 93 -21.16 5.60 37.93
N LYS A 94 -21.70 4.78 38.83
CA LYS A 94 -22.86 5.11 39.66
C LYS A 94 -22.57 6.20 40.68
N ALA A 95 -21.36 6.24 41.22
CA ALA A 95 -20.99 7.17 42.29
C ALA A 95 -20.75 8.60 41.77
N SER A 96 -20.07 8.75 40.64
CA SER A 96 -19.75 10.04 40.03
C SER A 96 -20.81 10.52 39.04
N GLY A 97 -21.66 9.62 38.53
CA GLY A 97 -22.64 9.93 37.49
C GLY A 97 -22.04 10.02 36.08
N VAL A 98 -20.75 9.72 35.92
CA VAL A 98 -20.03 9.85 34.64
C VAL A 98 -20.37 8.68 33.71
N ILE A 99 -20.75 9.00 32.48
CA ILE A 99 -21.07 8.01 31.45
C ILE A 99 -19.78 7.62 30.74
N GLY A 100 -19.38 6.36 30.83
CA GLY A 100 -18.23 5.80 30.13
C GLY A 100 -18.45 5.70 28.63
N MET A 101 -19.51 4.99 28.25
CA MET A 101 -19.74 4.57 26.88
C MET A 101 -21.23 4.54 26.55
N ILE A 102 -21.59 4.88 25.32
CA ILE A 102 -22.98 4.95 24.84
C ILE A 102 -23.11 4.08 23.60
N THR A 103 -24.25 3.39 23.47
CA THR A 103 -24.66 2.67 22.25
C THR A 103 -26.11 3.00 21.92
N HIS A 104 -26.37 3.32 20.65
CA HIS A 104 -27.72 3.43 20.11
C HIS A 104 -28.08 2.14 19.35
N ALA A 105 -29.33 1.72 19.47
CA ALA A 105 -29.87 0.56 18.77
C ALA A 105 -31.30 0.85 18.28
N PRO A 106 -31.76 0.18 17.21
CA PRO A 106 -33.18 0.19 16.87
C PRO A 106 -34.03 -0.22 18.07
N THR A 107 -35.24 0.34 18.25
CA THR A 107 -36.08 0.07 19.41
C THR A 107 -36.27 -1.43 19.67
N GLN A 108 -35.87 -1.87 20.86
CA GLN A 108 -35.90 -3.26 21.31
C GLN A 108 -36.85 -3.41 22.47
N LYS A 109 -37.44 -4.61 22.60
CA LYS A 109 -38.41 -4.91 23.65
C LYS A 109 -37.80 -5.83 24.70
N LYS A 110 -37.88 -5.43 25.97
CA LYS A 110 -37.66 -6.32 27.11
C LYS A 110 -39.01 -6.74 27.68
N ILE A 111 -39.30 -8.03 27.61
CA ILE A 111 -40.58 -8.62 28.04
C ILE A 111 -40.33 -9.35 29.35
N ARG A 112 -41.12 -9.00 30.38
CA ARG A 112 -41.14 -9.70 31.66
C ARG A 112 -42.12 -10.87 31.62
N THR A 113 -41.83 -11.92 32.38
CA THR A 113 -42.79 -13.00 32.59
C THR A 113 -43.89 -12.52 33.53
N ALA A 114 -45.09 -12.32 32.99
CA ALA A 114 -46.26 -11.85 33.74
C ALA A 114 -47.54 -12.20 33.00
N ASN A 115 -48.63 -12.46 33.72
CA ASN A 115 -49.97 -12.62 33.15
C ASN A 115 -50.07 -13.62 31.98
N GLY A 116 -49.33 -14.74 32.06
CA GLY A 116 -49.29 -15.76 31.01
C GLY A 116 -48.40 -15.45 29.80
N LEU A 117 -47.75 -14.29 29.74
CA LEU A 117 -46.74 -13.95 28.73
C LEU A 117 -45.35 -14.43 29.20
N GLN A 118 -44.66 -15.20 28.35
CA GLN A 118 -43.29 -15.65 28.60
C GLN A 118 -42.30 -14.49 28.40
N GLY A 119 -41.45 -14.24 29.40
CA GLY A 119 -40.39 -13.22 29.32
C GLY A 119 -39.20 -13.68 28.49
N ASN A 120 -38.42 -12.73 27.98
CA ASN A 120 -37.16 -12.98 27.27
C ASN A 120 -35.94 -12.70 28.16
N VAL A 121 -34.78 -13.26 27.83
CA VAL A 121 -33.49 -12.90 28.45
C VAL A 121 -32.72 -12.01 27.48
N LEU A 122 -32.08 -10.96 28.00
CA LEU A 122 -31.27 -10.04 27.22
C LEU A 122 -29.86 -9.97 27.79
N THR A 123 -28.85 -10.25 26.98
CA THR A 123 -27.44 -10.06 27.35
C THR A 123 -26.81 -8.98 26.46
N ARG A 124 -26.08 -8.05 27.07
CA ARG A 124 -25.37 -6.95 26.39
C ARG A 124 -23.94 -6.88 26.89
N SER A 125 -23.01 -6.60 25.97
CA SER A 125 -21.59 -6.47 26.25
C SER A 125 -21.05 -5.22 25.58
N PHE A 126 -20.32 -4.39 26.32
CA PHE A 126 -19.60 -3.20 25.85
C PHE A 126 -18.11 -3.47 25.94
N LEU A 127 -17.39 -3.22 24.84
CA LEU A 127 -15.93 -3.28 24.82
C LEU A 127 -15.37 -1.85 24.93
N LEU A 128 -14.74 -1.56 26.06
CA LEU A 128 -14.14 -0.26 26.34
C LEU A 128 -12.63 -0.33 26.09
N GLU A 129 -12.15 0.46 25.14
CA GLU A 129 -10.75 0.47 24.69
C GLU A 129 -10.08 1.81 24.99
N PHE A 130 -8.98 1.77 25.75
CA PHE A 130 -8.08 2.90 26.00
C PHE A 130 -6.75 2.40 26.56
N ASP A 131 -5.69 3.20 26.44
CA ASP A 131 -4.35 2.81 26.87
C ASP A 131 -4.29 2.51 28.38
N GLY A 132 -3.73 1.35 28.74
CA GLY A 132 -3.64 0.89 30.13
C GLY A 132 -4.96 0.46 30.76
N ALA A 133 -6.02 0.16 29.99
CA ALA A 133 -7.34 -0.19 30.52
C ALA A 133 -7.34 -1.30 31.58
N ALA A 134 -6.52 -2.34 31.41
CA ALA A 134 -6.41 -3.42 32.39
C ALA A 134 -5.97 -2.90 33.77
N THR A 135 -4.96 -2.02 33.77
CA THR A 135 -4.36 -1.44 34.97
C THR A 135 -5.31 -0.41 35.59
N GLU A 136 -5.82 0.52 34.78
CA GLU A 136 -6.65 1.62 35.26
C GLU A 136 -8.02 1.13 35.80
N THR A 137 -8.60 0.07 35.23
CA THR A 137 -9.87 -0.51 35.71
C THR A 137 -9.70 -1.63 36.73
N ALA A 138 -8.47 -2.09 36.95
CA ALA A 138 -8.12 -3.26 37.76
C ALA A 138 -8.82 -4.57 37.33
N ILE A 139 -9.23 -4.69 36.06
CA ILE A 139 -9.83 -5.91 35.49
C ILE A 139 -8.71 -6.77 34.89
N THR A 140 -8.41 -7.92 35.49
CA THR A 140 -7.31 -8.81 35.08
C THR A 140 -7.77 -10.18 34.59
N THR A 141 -9.00 -10.60 34.93
CA THR A 141 -9.57 -11.87 34.49
C THR A 141 -9.95 -11.80 33.01
N THR A 142 -9.44 -12.71 32.17
CA THR A 142 -9.77 -12.77 30.74
C THR A 142 -11.27 -12.84 30.48
N ALA A 143 -11.76 -12.04 29.53
CA ALA A 143 -13.14 -12.06 29.11
C ALA A 143 -13.51 -13.41 28.46
N GLU A 144 -14.73 -13.87 28.72
CA GLU A 144 -15.27 -15.05 28.03
C GLU A 144 -15.51 -14.71 26.55
N THR A 145 -15.36 -15.69 25.63
CA THR A 145 -15.38 -15.43 24.18
C THR A 145 -16.65 -14.73 23.69
N TRP A 146 -17.80 -14.94 24.35
CA TRP A 146 -19.07 -14.28 24.01
C TRP A 146 -19.11 -12.79 24.39
N GLN A 147 -18.22 -12.32 25.27
CA GLN A 147 -18.17 -10.93 25.72
C GLN A 147 -17.44 -10.01 24.76
N ILE A 148 -16.66 -10.58 23.83
CA ILE A 148 -15.84 -9.83 22.88
C ILE A 148 -16.49 -9.89 21.50
N ASP A 149 -16.73 -8.73 20.90
CA ASP A 149 -17.14 -8.63 19.51
C ASP A 149 -15.90 -8.66 18.59
N PHE A 150 -15.67 -9.80 17.94
CA PHE A 150 -14.56 -9.96 16.99
C PHE A 150 -14.91 -9.54 15.54
N THR A 151 -16.12 -9.03 15.29
CA THR A 151 -16.62 -8.80 13.92
C THR A 151 -15.70 -7.90 13.11
N ALA A 152 -15.32 -6.73 13.64
CA ALA A 152 -14.47 -5.77 12.93
C ALA A 152 -13.06 -6.31 12.63
N ARG A 153 -12.51 -7.12 13.55
CA ARG A 153 -11.20 -7.74 13.34
C ARG A 153 -11.26 -8.80 12.24
N LEU A 154 -12.29 -9.64 12.25
CA LEU A 154 -12.47 -10.68 11.25
C LEU A 154 -12.74 -10.08 9.86
N THR A 155 -13.59 -9.06 9.76
CA THR A 155 -13.82 -8.38 8.48
C THR A 155 -12.57 -7.66 7.98
N GLY A 156 -11.77 -7.07 8.87
CA GLY A 156 -10.48 -6.47 8.51
C GLY A 156 -9.47 -7.51 7.98
N MET A 157 -9.42 -8.70 8.58
CA MET A 157 -8.57 -9.80 8.09
C MET A 157 -9.03 -10.32 6.71
N ASP A 158 -10.34 -10.49 6.51
CA ASP A 158 -10.91 -10.91 5.22
C ASP A 158 -10.63 -9.89 4.11
N GLU A 159 -10.77 -8.59 4.39
CA GLU A 159 -10.48 -7.52 3.43
C GLU A 159 -8.98 -7.41 3.13
N MET A 160 -8.11 -7.54 4.14
CA MET A 160 -6.66 -7.59 3.94
C MET A 160 -6.26 -8.76 3.01
N GLN A 161 -6.83 -9.94 3.20
CA GLN A 161 -6.59 -11.10 2.32
C GLN A 161 -7.01 -10.80 0.87
N ARG A 162 -8.15 -10.13 0.67
CA ARG A 162 -8.65 -9.73 -0.65
C ARG A 162 -7.72 -8.72 -1.33
N LEU A 163 -7.22 -7.73 -0.60
CA LEU A 163 -6.29 -6.72 -1.12
C LEU A 163 -4.94 -7.35 -1.53
N ILE A 164 -4.36 -8.22 -0.68
CA ILE A 164 -3.12 -8.95 -1.00
C ILE A 164 -3.26 -9.76 -2.30
N ASN A 165 -4.41 -10.42 -2.49
CA ASN A 165 -4.69 -11.12 -3.73
C ASN A 165 -4.85 -10.16 -4.92
N THR A 166 -5.46 -9.00 -4.73
CA THR A 166 -5.60 -7.98 -5.78
C THR A 166 -4.23 -7.46 -6.22
N ASP A 167 -3.31 -7.22 -5.28
CA ASP A 167 -1.94 -6.79 -5.59
C ASP A 167 -1.16 -7.85 -6.39
N SER A 168 -1.42 -9.13 -6.12
CA SER A 168 -0.73 -10.26 -6.77
C SER A 168 -1.33 -10.63 -8.13
N TYR A 169 -2.64 -10.54 -8.30
CA TYR A 169 -3.37 -11.05 -9.47
C TYR A 169 -4.00 -9.94 -10.33
N GLY A 170 -4.07 -8.72 -9.82
CA GLY A 170 -4.78 -7.59 -10.43
C GLY A 170 -6.30 -7.67 -10.22
N GLU A 171 -7.03 -6.91 -11.03
CA GLU A 171 -8.51 -6.86 -11.00
C GLU A 171 -9.15 -8.23 -11.29
N ALA A 172 -8.55 -9.00 -12.20
CA ALA A 172 -8.89 -10.39 -12.44
C ALA A 172 -7.70 -11.21 -12.99
N ALA A 173 -7.70 -12.51 -12.71
CA ALA A 173 -6.75 -13.48 -13.23
C ALA A 173 -7.41 -14.84 -13.48
N PHE A 174 -7.21 -15.37 -14.68
CA PHE A 174 -7.72 -16.67 -15.13
C PHE A 174 -6.57 -17.57 -15.55
N PHE A 175 -6.64 -18.86 -15.20
CA PHE A 175 -5.53 -19.81 -15.40
C PHE A 175 -5.90 -20.91 -16.39
N GLY A 176 -5.03 -21.12 -17.38
CA GLY A 176 -5.28 -22.05 -18.47
C GLY A 176 -6.63 -21.76 -19.15
N ASP A 177 -7.43 -22.81 -19.30
CA ASP A 177 -8.75 -22.72 -19.93
C ASP A 177 -9.89 -22.36 -18.96
N SER A 178 -9.58 -22.00 -17.70
CA SER A 178 -10.62 -21.69 -16.72
C SER A 178 -11.46 -20.48 -17.15
N PHE A 179 -12.78 -20.59 -17.02
CA PHE A 179 -13.76 -19.57 -17.44
C PHE A 179 -13.74 -19.20 -18.92
N ALA A 180 -13.02 -19.96 -19.77
CA ALA A 180 -13.08 -19.77 -21.22
C ALA A 180 -14.50 -20.05 -21.72
N VAL A 181 -15.01 -19.17 -22.59
CA VAL A 181 -16.31 -19.36 -23.24
C VAL A 181 -16.08 -19.98 -24.61
N VAL A 182 -16.67 -21.15 -24.85
CA VAL A 182 -16.53 -21.92 -26.09
C VAL A 182 -17.91 -22.11 -26.71
N ARG A 183 -18.07 -21.69 -27.97
CA ARG A 183 -19.30 -21.90 -28.73
C ARG A 183 -19.43 -23.37 -29.15
N GLN A 184 -20.61 -23.94 -28.95
CA GLN A 184 -21.01 -25.27 -29.41
C GLN A 184 -22.39 -25.17 -30.08
N GLY A 185 -22.40 -24.87 -31.39
CA GLY A 185 -23.63 -24.56 -32.12
C GLY A 185 -24.27 -23.26 -31.59
N GLU A 186 -25.49 -23.37 -31.05
CA GLU A 186 -26.23 -22.25 -30.42
C GLU A 186 -26.03 -22.14 -28.90
N GLN A 187 -25.25 -23.04 -28.30
CA GLN A 187 -24.91 -23.05 -26.88
C GLN A 187 -23.49 -22.53 -26.64
N TYR A 188 -23.26 -21.96 -25.46
CA TYR A 188 -21.97 -21.42 -25.05
C TYR A 188 -21.54 -22.07 -23.74
N LEU A 189 -20.45 -22.81 -23.80
CA LEU A 189 -19.91 -23.54 -22.66
C LEU A 189 -18.83 -22.69 -21.97
N VAL A 190 -19.06 -22.33 -20.71
CA VAL A 190 -18.06 -21.73 -19.82
C VAL A 190 -17.31 -22.85 -19.12
N LYS A 191 -15.99 -22.90 -19.32
CA LYS A 191 -15.12 -23.94 -18.75
C LYS A 191 -14.93 -23.78 -17.24
N LYS A 192 -14.98 -24.90 -16.53
CA LYS A 192 -14.68 -24.99 -15.10
C LYS A 192 -13.24 -24.60 -14.80
N GLY A 193 -12.98 -24.20 -13.56
CA GLY A 193 -11.61 -23.97 -13.08
C GLY A 193 -11.51 -22.85 -12.06
N LEU A 194 -10.26 -22.50 -11.74
CA LEU A 194 -9.90 -21.50 -10.75
C LEU A 194 -9.74 -20.12 -11.40
N ALA A 195 -10.20 -19.08 -10.71
CA ALA A 195 -9.88 -17.69 -11.06
C ALA A 195 -9.84 -16.81 -9.81
N TYR A 196 -9.29 -15.61 -9.98
CA TYR A 196 -9.38 -14.51 -9.02
C TYR A 196 -10.12 -13.36 -9.69
N VAL A 197 -11.12 -12.79 -9.01
CA VAL A 197 -11.85 -11.60 -9.44
C VAL A 197 -12.05 -10.69 -8.24
N GLY A 198 -11.65 -9.42 -8.36
CA GLY A 198 -11.70 -8.45 -7.25
C GLY A 198 -10.94 -8.90 -6.00
N GLY A 199 -9.89 -9.72 -6.16
CA GLY A 199 -9.12 -10.31 -5.05
C GLY A 199 -9.75 -11.53 -4.38
N LEU A 200 -10.94 -11.95 -4.79
CA LEU A 200 -11.60 -13.16 -4.28
C LEU A 200 -11.15 -14.39 -5.07
N ARG A 201 -10.72 -15.44 -4.37
CA ARG A 201 -10.36 -16.72 -4.96
C ARG A 201 -11.61 -17.61 -5.11
N GLY A 202 -12.00 -17.91 -6.35
CA GLY A 202 -13.20 -18.70 -6.63
C GLY A 202 -12.93 -19.83 -7.61
N VAL A 203 -13.67 -20.93 -7.45
CA VAL A 203 -13.60 -22.09 -8.33
C VAL A 203 -14.97 -22.33 -8.93
N LEU A 204 -15.06 -22.29 -10.26
CA LEU A 204 -16.20 -22.82 -10.98
C LEU A 204 -16.04 -24.34 -11.05
N ALA A 205 -16.86 -25.09 -10.29
CA ALA A 205 -16.65 -26.52 -10.08
C ALA A 205 -16.97 -27.39 -11.32
N PHE A 206 -17.91 -26.95 -12.15
CA PHE A 206 -18.39 -27.67 -13.34
C PHE A 206 -18.52 -26.73 -14.53
N ASP A 207 -18.39 -27.25 -15.75
CA ASP A 207 -18.63 -26.46 -16.96
C ASP A 207 -20.09 -25.97 -16.93
N GLN A 208 -20.33 -24.70 -17.26
CA GLN A 208 -21.67 -24.13 -17.28
C GLN A 208 -22.10 -23.80 -18.69
N THR A 209 -23.34 -24.15 -19.03
CA THR A 209 -23.90 -23.85 -20.35
C THR A 209 -24.78 -22.61 -20.27
N LEU A 210 -24.49 -21.63 -21.12
CA LEU A 210 -25.30 -20.44 -21.34
C LEU A 210 -25.94 -20.53 -22.72
N ASN A 211 -27.20 -20.09 -22.83
CA ASN A 211 -27.96 -20.12 -24.07
C ASN A 211 -28.24 -18.69 -24.55
N SER A 212 -28.51 -18.53 -25.85
CA SER A 212 -29.02 -17.29 -26.43
C SER A 212 -28.14 -16.06 -26.20
N LEU A 213 -26.81 -16.21 -26.24
CA LEU A 213 -25.89 -15.09 -26.19
C LEU A 213 -25.77 -14.46 -27.58
N ARG A 214 -26.20 -13.21 -27.72
CA ARG A 214 -26.01 -12.36 -28.90
C ARG A 214 -25.85 -10.90 -28.49
N ASN A 215 -24.86 -10.22 -29.06
CA ASN A 215 -24.53 -8.82 -28.73
C ASN A 215 -24.46 -8.57 -27.21
N THR A 216 -23.76 -9.44 -26.49
CA THR A 216 -23.74 -9.45 -25.02
C THR A 216 -22.36 -9.84 -24.49
N ARG A 217 -22.10 -9.59 -23.21
CA ARG A 217 -20.89 -10.04 -22.51
C ARG A 217 -21.23 -11.12 -21.49
N VAL A 218 -20.27 -11.99 -21.26
CA VAL A 218 -20.32 -12.99 -20.18
C VAL A 218 -19.43 -12.48 -19.05
N TYR A 219 -19.99 -12.39 -17.85
CA TYR A 219 -19.32 -11.94 -16.65
C TYR A 219 -19.14 -13.09 -15.67
N ALA A 220 -17.95 -13.17 -15.09
CA ALA A 220 -17.69 -13.95 -13.89
C ALA A 220 -17.99 -13.05 -12.68
N ASP A 221 -18.95 -13.45 -11.85
CA ASP A 221 -19.45 -12.73 -10.68
C ASP A 221 -19.05 -13.48 -9.41
N PHE A 222 -18.22 -12.83 -8.59
CA PHE A 222 -17.60 -13.40 -7.39
C PHE A 222 -18.07 -12.62 -6.17
N SER A 223 -18.58 -13.33 -5.17
CA SER A 223 -19.01 -12.74 -3.91
C SER A 223 -18.62 -13.62 -2.74
N TYR A 224 -18.06 -13.02 -1.69
CA TYR A 224 -17.69 -13.74 -0.48
C TYR A 224 -18.89 -13.77 0.46
N GLN A 225 -19.46 -14.97 0.64
CA GLN A 225 -20.74 -15.15 1.32
C GLN A 225 -20.62 -16.23 2.40
N GLY A 226 -21.38 -16.07 3.47
CA GLY A 226 -21.43 -16.99 4.60
C GLY A 226 -22.52 -16.59 5.58
N ASN A 227 -22.86 -17.49 6.49
CA ASN A 227 -23.81 -17.22 7.58
C ASN A 227 -23.26 -17.78 8.90
N LEU A 228 -23.95 -17.54 10.01
CA LEU A 228 -23.49 -17.92 11.35
C LEU A 228 -23.17 -19.42 11.52
N VAL A 229 -23.73 -20.30 10.68
CA VAL A 229 -23.55 -21.75 10.75
C VAL A 229 -22.82 -22.32 9.53
N SER A 230 -22.43 -21.48 8.57
CA SER A 230 -21.77 -21.88 7.32
C SER A 230 -20.36 -21.31 7.28
N GLN A 231 -19.42 -22.11 6.76
CA GLN A 231 -18.13 -21.60 6.35
C GLN A 231 -18.35 -20.48 5.32
N TRP A 232 -17.70 -19.34 5.52
CA TRP A 232 -17.62 -18.28 4.53
C TRP A 232 -16.80 -18.76 3.33
N LYS A 233 -17.32 -18.56 2.12
CA LYS A 233 -16.67 -18.97 0.87
C LYS A 233 -17.05 -18.06 -0.28
N THR A 234 -16.18 -18.01 -1.29
CA THR A 234 -16.49 -17.31 -2.54
C THR A 234 -17.51 -18.11 -3.34
N VAL A 235 -18.68 -17.52 -3.55
CA VAL A 235 -19.70 -17.96 -4.48
C VAL A 235 -19.36 -17.38 -5.85
N VAL A 236 -19.37 -18.24 -6.86
CA VAL A 236 -19.09 -17.88 -8.25
C VAL A 236 -20.34 -18.11 -9.08
N LYS A 237 -20.74 -17.09 -9.84
CA LYS A 237 -21.87 -17.12 -10.75
C LYS A 237 -21.46 -16.61 -12.13
N MET A 238 -22.00 -17.21 -13.18
CA MET A 238 -21.87 -16.68 -14.54
C MET A 238 -23.12 -15.87 -14.90
N THR A 239 -22.92 -14.63 -15.33
CA THR A 239 -24.01 -13.71 -15.66
C THR A 239 -23.80 -13.16 -17.07
N ALA A 240 -24.85 -13.16 -17.89
CA ALA A 240 -24.82 -12.53 -19.21
C ALA A 240 -25.51 -11.17 -19.14
N ALA A 241 -24.81 -10.11 -19.55
CA ALA A 241 -25.33 -8.75 -19.57
C ALA A 241 -24.60 -7.92 -20.63
N LYS A 242 -25.23 -6.86 -21.14
CA LYS A 242 -24.55 -5.90 -22.03
C LYS A 242 -23.44 -5.15 -21.30
N GLU A 243 -23.74 -4.76 -20.07
CA GLU A 243 -22.82 -4.09 -19.16
C GLU A 243 -23.16 -4.50 -17.72
N LEU A 244 -22.15 -4.74 -16.90
CA LEU A 244 -22.27 -5.07 -15.49
C LEU A 244 -21.02 -4.55 -14.77
N ASN A 245 -21.24 -3.75 -13.72
CA ASN A 245 -20.21 -3.22 -12.82
C ASN A 245 -20.33 -3.90 -11.46
N ASN A 246 -19.31 -3.77 -10.62
CA ASN A 246 -19.34 -4.24 -9.23
C ASN A 246 -20.56 -3.65 -8.51
N TYR A 247 -21.23 -4.46 -7.69
CA TYR A 247 -22.48 -4.07 -7.02
C TYR A 247 -22.59 -4.71 -5.64
N VAL A 248 -23.58 -4.26 -4.87
CA VAL A 248 -23.97 -4.88 -3.60
C VAL A 248 -25.37 -5.47 -3.79
N ASP A 249 -25.58 -6.72 -3.39
CA ASP A 249 -26.87 -7.38 -3.55
C ASP A 249 -27.90 -6.91 -2.50
N ALA A 250 -29.14 -7.38 -2.62
CA ALA A 250 -30.23 -7.02 -1.70
C ALA A 250 -29.99 -7.49 -0.24
N VAL A 251 -29.03 -8.39 -0.02
CA VAL A 251 -28.67 -8.94 1.30
C VAL A 251 -27.34 -8.34 1.80
N SER A 252 -26.86 -7.27 1.15
CA SER A 252 -25.65 -6.52 1.50
C SER A 252 -24.33 -7.27 1.29
N TYR A 253 -24.28 -8.28 0.42
CA TYR A 253 -23.01 -8.87 -0.01
C TYR A 253 -22.43 -8.09 -1.19
N PRO A 254 -21.14 -7.73 -1.16
CA PRO A 254 -20.46 -7.16 -2.31
C PRO A 254 -20.21 -8.23 -3.38
N HIS A 255 -20.36 -7.83 -4.63
CA HIS A 255 -20.12 -8.62 -5.83
C HIS A 255 -19.06 -7.94 -6.70
N TYR A 256 -18.01 -8.68 -7.00
CA TYR A 256 -16.96 -8.27 -7.92
C TYR A 256 -17.12 -9.02 -9.23
N VAL A 257 -17.23 -8.27 -10.32
CA VAL A 257 -17.56 -8.81 -11.64
C VAL A 257 -16.46 -8.49 -12.64
N PHE A 258 -16.17 -9.45 -13.53
CA PHE A 258 -15.23 -9.23 -14.63
C PHE A 258 -15.73 -9.87 -15.92
N ALA A 259 -15.63 -9.15 -17.03
CA ALA A 259 -16.05 -9.66 -18.34
C ALA A 259 -15.04 -10.69 -18.85
N VAL A 260 -15.47 -11.95 -19.00
CA VAL A 260 -14.61 -13.04 -19.49
C VAL A 260 -14.70 -13.23 -21.00
N ALA A 261 -15.81 -12.81 -21.61
CA ALA A 261 -15.98 -12.89 -23.06
C ALA A 261 -16.98 -11.85 -23.59
N TRP A 262 -16.82 -11.49 -24.84
CA TRP A 262 -17.83 -10.79 -25.64
C TRP A 262 -18.34 -11.71 -26.75
N VAL A 263 -19.67 -11.72 -26.94
CA VAL A 263 -20.35 -12.50 -27.99
C VAL A 263 -21.05 -11.54 -28.94
N ASP A 264 -20.69 -11.59 -30.22
CA ASP A 264 -21.21 -10.70 -31.26
C ASP A 264 -22.63 -11.09 -31.75
N GLY A 265 -23.12 -10.40 -32.78
CA GLY A 265 -24.43 -10.65 -33.39
C GLY A 265 -24.52 -11.98 -34.15
N ASP A 266 -23.39 -12.50 -34.62
CA ASP A 266 -23.27 -13.77 -35.34
C ASP A 266 -22.97 -14.96 -34.39
N GLY A 267 -22.70 -14.65 -33.13
CA GLY A 267 -22.37 -15.59 -32.06
C GLY A 267 -20.89 -15.92 -31.93
N ASN A 268 -19.99 -15.16 -32.56
CA ASN A 268 -18.55 -15.35 -32.38
C ASN A 268 -18.11 -14.86 -31.00
N VAL A 269 -17.14 -15.55 -30.42
CA VAL A 269 -16.66 -15.30 -29.06
C VAL A 269 -15.28 -14.64 -29.10
N THR A 270 -15.17 -13.47 -28.48
CA THR A 270 -13.90 -12.81 -28.18
C THR A 270 -13.55 -13.05 -26.72
N ASP A 271 -12.38 -13.64 -26.46
CA ASP A 271 -11.85 -13.88 -25.11
C ASP A 271 -11.36 -12.57 -24.50
N LEU A 272 -11.92 -12.18 -23.35
CA LEU A 272 -11.57 -10.94 -22.63
C LEU A 272 -10.81 -11.21 -21.33
N ARG A 273 -10.50 -12.47 -21.03
CA ARG A 273 -9.85 -12.86 -19.77
C ARG A 273 -8.43 -12.32 -19.66
N SER A 274 -8.10 -11.77 -18.50
CA SER A 274 -6.72 -11.52 -18.07
C SER A 274 -6.03 -12.83 -17.70
N LYS A 275 -5.20 -13.38 -18.60
CA LYS A 275 -4.57 -14.70 -18.43
C LYS A 275 -3.34 -14.63 -17.53
N GLY A 276 -3.26 -15.54 -16.55
CA GLY A 276 -2.17 -15.62 -15.58
C GLY A 276 -2.23 -14.52 -14.51
N SER A 277 -1.27 -14.55 -13.59
CA SER A 277 -1.06 -13.55 -12.53
C SER A 277 -0.57 -12.21 -13.07
N LEU A 278 -0.62 -11.15 -12.25
CA LEU A 278 -0.16 -9.82 -12.66
C LEU A 278 1.34 -9.83 -13.03
N ASN A 279 2.15 -10.53 -12.24
CA ASN A 279 3.59 -10.66 -12.47
C ASN A 279 3.90 -11.39 -13.79
N GLU A 280 3.19 -12.48 -14.09
CA GLU A 280 3.36 -13.21 -15.36
C GLU A 280 3.02 -12.31 -16.56
N ARG A 281 1.93 -11.53 -16.47
CA ARG A 281 1.55 -10.59 -17.53
C ARG A 281 2.60 -9.49 -17.71
N ASN A 282 3.13 -8.93 -16.63
CA ASN A 282 4.19 -7.92 -16.68
C ASN A 282 5.47 -8.46 -17.34
N ILE A 283 5.87 -9.69 -17.02
CA ILE A 283 7.03 -10.35 -17.63
C ILE A 283 6.81 -10.55 -19.14
N VAL A 284 5.62 -10.98 -19.55
CA VAL A 284 5.27 -11.15 -20.98
C VAL A 284 5.34 -9.80 -21.71
N ALA A 285 4.80 -8.74 -21.13
CA ALA A 285 4.86 -7.40 -21.71
C ALA A 285 6.30 -6.91 -21.88
N LEU A 286 7.13 -7.04 -20.83
CA LEU A 286 8.55 -6.68 -20.87
C LEU A 286 9.33 -7.47 -21.95
N ASN A 287 9.06 -8.76 -22.09
CA ASN A 287 9.69 -9.58 -23.13
C ASN A 287 9.26 -9.15 -24.54
N GLY A 288 8.01 -8.74 -24.72
CA GLY A 288 7.51 -8.16 -25.97
C GLY A 288 8.22 -6.85 -26.32
N GLU A 289 8.33 -5.93 -25.36
CA GLU A 289 9.06 -4.67 -25.55
C GLU A 289 10.55 -4.90 -25.85
N LEU A 290 11.20 -5.79 -25.11
CA LEU A 290 12.60 -6.16 -25.35
C LEU A 290 12.80 -6.70 -26.77
N SER A 291 11.86 -7.50 -27.27
CA SER A 291 11.92 -8.05 -28.63
C SER A 291 11.79 -6.94 -29.68
N ARG A 292 10.89 -5.97 -29.47
CA ARG A 292 10.74 -4.80 -30.34
C ARG A 292 12.01 -3.95 -30.38
N VAL A 293 12.59 -3.64 -29.22
CA VAL A 293 13.83 -2.85 -29.11
C VAL A 293 15.00 -3.52 -29.83
N LYS A 294 15.13 -4.86 -29.72
CA LYS A 294 16.16 -5.61 -30.45
C LYS A 294 16.01 -5.48 -31.96
N GLN A 295 14.78 -5.51 -32.48
CA GLN A 295 14.50 -5.36 -33.91
C GLN A 295 14.83 -3.95 -34.42
N ASP A 296 14.47 -2.92 -33.65
CA ASP A 296 14.78 -1.52 -33.97
C ASP A 296 16.29 -1.25 -33.99
N TYR A 297 17.05 -1.84 -33.05
CA TYR A 297 18.51 -1.71 -33.04
C TYR A 297 19.16 -2.40 -34.25
N ALA A 298 18.66 -3.57 -34.65
CA ALA A 298 19.18 -4.30 -35.82
C ALA A 298 18.94 -3.54 -37.14
N THR A 299 17.77 -2.90 -37.30
CA THR A 299 17.47 -2.10 -38.50
C THR A 299 18.31 -0.82 -38.58
N GLN A 300 18.59 -0.16 -37.45
CA GLN A 300 19.51 0.99 -37.41
C GLN A 300 20.94 0.62 -37.81
N GLN A 301 21.47 -0.52 -37.34
CA GLN A 301 22.80 -0.99 -37.75
C GLN A 301 22.87 -1.28 -39.27
N ALA A 302 21.84 -1.88 -39.85
CA ALA A 302 21.77 -2.12 -41.30
C ALA A 302 21.76 -0.81 -42.09
N LEU A 303 21.06 0.22 -41.62
CA LEU A 303 21.02 1.55 -42.24
C LEU A 303 22.39 2.24 -42.20
N ILE A 304 23.08 2.20 -41.05
CA ILE A 304 24.43 2.77 -40.88
C ILE A 304 25.44 2.05 -41.78
N SER A 305 25.34 0.73 -41.92
CA SER A 305 26.18 -0.05 -42.83
C SER A 305 25.93 0.30 -44.31
N GLY A 306 24.68 0.57 -44.68
CA GLY A 306 24.33 0.98 -46.05
C GLY A 306 24.82 2.39 -46.40
N LEU A 307 24.73 3.34 -45.46
CA LEU A 307 25.14 4.73 -45.67
C LEU A 307 26.66 4.89 -45.78
N ASN A 308 27.42 4.06 -45.06
CA ASN A 308 28.89 4.10 -45.03
C ASN A 308 29.57 3.12 -46.01
N GLY A 309 28.80 2.34 -46.77
CA GLY A 309 29.33 1.47 -47.81
C GLY A 309 29.82 2.28 -49.01
N LYS A 310 31.10 2.15 -49.40
CA LYS A 310 31.57 2.69 -50.68
C LYS A 310 30.82 1.98 -51.82
N GLN A 311 30.00 2.72 -52.56
CA GLN A 311 29.43 2.22 -53.81
C GLN A 311 30.57 1.83 -54.77
N SER A 312 30.41 0.69 -55.46
CA SER A 312 31.36 0.27 -56.48
C SER A 312 31.43 1.33 -57.58
N LYS A 313 32.66 1.73 -57.93
CA LYS A 313 32.99 2.80 -58.89
C LYS A 313 32.22 2.56 -60.21
N GLY A 314 31.15 3.32 -60.44
CA GLY A 314 30.40 3.31 -61.69
C GLY A 314 31.04 4.22 -62.74
N ASP A 315 31.07 3.77 -63.99
CA ASP A 315 31.56 4.53 -65.14
C ASP A 315 30.74 5.80 -65.35
N TYR A 316 31.35 6.96 -65.08
CA TYR A 316 30.82 8.23 -65.58
C TYR A 316 31.15 8.35 -67.07
N ALA A 317 30.14 8.68 -67.87
CA ALA A 317 30.23 8.87 -69.31
C ALA A 317 31.32 9.90 -69.67
N THR A 318 32.51 9.43 -70.01
CA THR A 318 33.51 10.18 -70.76
C THR A 318 33.61 9.53 -72.13
N ARG A 319 32.94 10.12 -73.12
CA ARG A 319 32.99 9.64 -74.50
C ARG A 319 34.28 10.16 -75.14
N GLN A 320 35.28 9.29 -75.28
CA GLN A 320 36.63 9.60 -75.78
C GLN A 320 36.73 9.87 -77.30
N GLU A 321 35.63 10.17 -78.00
CA GLU A 321 35.57 10.16 -79.48
C GLU A 321 35.15 11.49 -80.14
N ILE A 322 35.36 12.67 -79.52
CA ILE A 322 35.10 13.94 -80.22
C ILE A 322 36.40 14.71 -80.44
N LYS A 323 36.98 14.55 -81.63
CA LYS A 323 38.15 15.29 -82.14
C LYS A 323 37.80 16.49 -83.04
N ASN A 324 36.60 17.07 -82.93
CA ASN A 324 36.22 18.26 -83.70
C ASN A 324 35.66 19.36 -82.77
N VAL A 325 36.30 20.53 -82.80
CA VAL A 325 35.78 21.76 -82.19
C VAL A 325 34.75 22.38 -83.15
N MET A 326 33.58 22.80 -82.65
CA MET A 326 32.49 23.41 -83.44
C MET A 326 32.93 24.65 -84.22
N ARG A 327 32.51 24.77 -85.50
CA ARG A 327 32.67 25.99 -86.32
C ARG A 327 31.45 26.92 -86.16
N LEU A 328 31.64 28.22 -86.36
CA LEU A 328 30.57 29.23 -86.32
C LEU A 328 29.49 28.89 -87.37
N GLY A 329 28.30 28.48 -86.90
CA GLY A 329 27.17 28.08 -87.76
C GLY A 329 26.76 26.61 -87.69
N ASP A 330 27.56 25.73 -87.07
CA ASP A 330 27.16 24.35 -86.79
C ASP A 330 26.46 24.28 -85.42
N PHE A 331 25.13 24.19 -85.42
CA PHE A 331 24.23 24.01 -84.26
C PHE A 331 24.64 24.69 -82.94
N GLY A 332 24.70 26.03 -82.96
CA GLY A 332 24.85 26.87 -81.78
C GLY A 332 23.97 28.13 -81.85
N PHE A 333 23.77 28.78 -80.70
CA PHE A 333 22.93 29.98 -80.50
C PHE A 333 23.48 31.26 -81.20
N GLY A 334 23.58 31.26 -82.53
CA GLY A 334 24.27 32.30 -83.32
C GLY A 334 23.42 33.06 -84.34
N GLY A 335 22.16 33.39 -84.02
CA GLY A 335 21.35 34.26 -84.88
C GLY A 335 21.82 35.73 -84.84
N THR A 336 21.58 36.51 -85.90
CA THR A 336 22.00 37.92 -86.01
C THR A 336 21.28 38.90 -85.06
N GLY A 337 20.52 38.42 -84.08
CA GLY A 337 19.94 39.25 -83.00
C GLY A 337 18.92 40.29 -83.47
N GLY A 338 17.87 39.87 -84.18
CA GLY A 338 16.82 40.78 -84.67
C GLY A 338 15.91 41.32 -83.56
N GLU A 339 15.23 42.43 -83.83
CA GLU A 339 14.20 42.97 -82.94
C GLU A 339 12.79 42.65 -83.45
N VAL A 340 11.90 42.25 -82.54
CA VAL A 340 10.49 41.96 -82.81
C VAL A 340 9.65 42.98 -82.06
N ASN A 341 8.78 43.70 -82.77
CA ASN A 341 7.91 44.75 -82.23
C ASN A 341 6.46 44.45 -82.63
N LEU A 342 5.84 43.49 -81.94
CA LEU A 342 4.50 42.98 -82.23
C LEU A 342 3.63 43.01 -80.97
N GLU A 343 2.32 43.19 -81.13
CA GLU A 343 1.33 43.04 -80.06
C GLU A 343 1.11 41.56 -79.68
N GLU A 344 0.50 41.31 -78.52
CA GLU A 344 0.34 39.99 -77.89
C GLU A 344 -0.06 38.85 -78.86
N ALA A 345 -1.13 39.05 -79.65
CA ALA A 345 -1.63 38.02 -80.55
C ALA A 345 -0.64 37.73 -81.70
N ALA A 346 -0.13 38.78 -82.35
CA ALA A 346 0.86 38.66 -83.42
C ALA A 346 2.20 38.12 -82.92
N PHE A 347 2.57 38.40 -81.68
CA PHE A 347 3.79 37.90 -81.04
C PHE A 347 3.70 36.40 -80.73
N LYS A 348 2.54 35.91 -80.29
CA LYS A 348 2.26 34.47 -80.15
C LYS A 348 2.34 33.75 -81.49
N ASP A 349 1.74 34.32 -82.54
CA ASP A 349 1.81 33.75 -83.88
C ASP A 349 3.24 33.77 -84.45
N TYR A 350 4.03 34.80 -84.14
CA TYR A 350 5.45 34.83 -84.48
C TYR A 350 6.20 33.65 -83.83
N PHE A 351 6.01 33.39 -82.53
CA PHE A 351 6.65 32.27 -81.82
C PHE A 351 6.31 30.89 -82.40
N ARG A 352 5.09 30.70 -82.90
CA ARG A 352 4.65 29.44 -83.55
C ARG A 352 5.33 29.25 -84.91
N ASN A 353 5.45 30.35 -85.66
CA ASN A 353 5.88 30.35 -87.06
C ASN A 353 7.37 30.63 -87.28
N VAL A 354 8.19 30.72 -86.23
CA VAL A 354 9.65 30.77 -86.39
C VAL A 354 10.13 29.48 -87.07
N ASN A 355 10.75 29.62 -88.25
CA ASN A 355 11.18 28.49 -89.10
C ASN A 355 12.66 28.13 -88.94
N THR A 356 13.36 28.77 -88.02
CA THR A 356 14.78 28.51 -87.71
C THR A 356 14.91 27.57 -86.50
N PRO A 357 15.78 26.54 -86.55
CA PRO A 357 15.97 25.61 -85.43
C PRO A 357 16.45 26.26 -84.13
N THR A 358 17.27 27.32 -84.23
CA THR A 358 17.70 28.14 -83.08
C THR A 358 17.76 29.60 -83.49
N SER A 359 17.30 30.51 -82.63
CA SER A 359 17.35 31.96 -82.90
C SER A 359 17.44 32.78 -81.63
N VAL A 360 18.02 33.97 -81.76
CA VAL A 360 18.07 34.98 -80.71
C VAL A 360 17.44 36.26 -81.26
N PHE A 361 16.46 36.79 -80.55
CA PHE A 361 15.79 38.05 -80.90
C PHE A 361 15.31 38.79 -79.65
N MET A 362 15.06 40.08 -79.74
CA MET A 362 14.57 40.91 -78.62
C MET A 362 13.10 41.31 -78.82
N ASN A 363 12.30 41.27 -77.75
CA ASN A 363 10.99 41.92 -77.75
C ASN A 363 11.13 43.44 -77.48
N ARG A 364 10.82 44.29 -78.47
CA ARG A 364 10.93 45.75 -78.36
C ARG A 364 9.60 46.44 -77.99
N HIS A 365 8.48 45.73 -77.97
CA HIS A 365 7.15 46.31 -77.78
C HIS A 365 6.82 46.54 -76.28
N TYR A 366 5.74 45.94 -75.78
CA TYR A 366 5.40 45.86 -74.35
C TYR A 366 5.63 44.45 -73.80
N THR A 367 5.59 44.29 -72.48
CA THR A 367 5.63 42.96 -71.85
C THR A 367 4.40 42.18 -72.29
N THR A 368 4.64 41.01 -72.89
CA THR A 368 3.62 40.06 -73.35
C THR A 368 3.48 38.93 -72.34
N SER A 369 2.52 38.03 -72.54
CA SER A 369 2.45 36.81 -71.72
C SER A 369 3.65 35.87 -71.90
N LEU A 370 4.38 35.97 -73.03
CA LEU A 370 5.50 35.08 -73.38
C LEU A 370 6.88 35.66 -73.07
N SER A 371 7.02 36.98 -73.04
CA SER A 371 8.31 37.64 -72.83
C SER A 371 8.17 39.04 -72.26
N TYR A 372 9.21 39.51 -71.57
CA TYR A 372 9.26 40.87 -71.04
C TYR A 372 9.67 41.90 -72.10
N ARG A 373 9.28 43.16 -71.90
CA ARG A 373 9.77 44.27 -72.74
C ARG A 373 11.29 44.39 -72.62
N TYR A 374 11.97 44.56 -73.74
CA TYR A 374 13.43 44.63 -73.87
C TYR A 374 14.18 43.37 -73.43
N SER A 375 13.51 42.23 -73.27
CA SER A 375 14.18 40.96 -73.00
C SER A 375 14.74 40.36 -74.30
N ALA A 376 15.99 39.89 -74.26
CA ALA A 376 16.48 38.94 -75.24
C ALA A 376 15.78 37.59 -75.04
N ILE A 377 15.43 36.94 -76.15
CA ILE A 377 14.71 35.68 -76.21
C ILE A 377 15.60 34.68 -76.93
N LEU A 378 15.87 33.59 -76.23
CA LEU A 378 16.58 32.44 -76.73
C LEU A 378 15.55 31.42 -77.20
N TYR A 379 15.39 31.22 -78.50
CA TYR A 379 14.40 30.32 -79.07
C TYR A 379 15.06 29.08 -79.67
N CYS A 380 14.54 27.90 -79.36
CA CYS A 380 14.92 26.62 -79.93
C CYS A 380 13.69 25.91 -80.46
N LYS A 381 13.76 25.30 -81.63
CA LYS A 381 12.70 24.48 -82.21
C LYS A 381 13.29 23.22 -82.83
N THR A 382 12.70 22.08 -82.49
CA THR A 382 12.96 20.80 -83.15
C THR A 382 11.66 20.30 -83.75
N ILE A 383 11.60 20.25 -85.08
CA ILE A 383 10.38 19.92 -85.84
C ILE A 383 9.21 20.81 -85.38
N ASN A 384 8.27 20.26 -84.60
CA ASN A 384 7.04 20.94 -84.19
C ASN A 384 7.05 21.41 -82.74
N THR A 385 8.09 21.09 -81.97
CA THR A 385 8.21 21.48 -80.56
C THR A 385 9.21 22.62 -80.42
N TYR A 386 8.83 23.68 -79.72
CA TYR A 386 9.73 24.78 -79.42
C TYR A 386 9.81 25.09 -77.94
N THR A 387 10.95 25.62 -77.54
CA THR A 387 11.20 26.16 -76.21
C THR A 387 11.88 27.50 -76.36
N ALA A 388 11.42 28.48 -75.60
CA ALA A 388 12.04 29.79 -75.55
C ALA A 388 12.33 30.21 -74.11
N ILE A 389 13.41 30.97 -73.92
CA ILE A 389 13.77 31.52 -72.62
C ILE A 389 13.94 33.03 -72.78
N SER A 390 13.24 33.79 -71.96
CA SER A 390 13.27 35.25 -71.90
C SER A 390 13.61 35.69 -70.48
N ALA A 391 14.67 36.48 -70.33
CA ALA A 391 15.03 37.09 -69.05
C ALA A 391 14.78 38.60 -69.13
N GLY A 392 13.96 39.14 -68.22
CA GLY A 392 13.67 40.57 -68.15
C GLY A 392 14.91 41.37 -67.72
N THR A 393 15.23 42.44 -68.43
CA THR A 393 16.41 43.27 -68.17
C THR A 393 16.27 44.17 -66.94
N GLY A 394 15.03 44.38 -66.46
CA GLY A 394 14.73 45.19 -65.28
C GLY A 394 14.46 44.39 -64.00
N GLY A 395 14.91 43.14 -63.92
CA GLY A 395 14.67 42.28 -62.75
C GLY A 395 13.27 41.66 -62.68
N GLN A 396 12.51 41.67 -63.78
CA GLN A 396 11.13 41.18 -63.83
C GLN A 396 11.02 39.64 -63.72
N GLY A 397 12.15 38.92 -63.78
CA GLY A 397 12.23 37.47 -63.72
C GLY A 397 12.66 36.81 -65.02
N VAL A 398 12.60 35.47 -65.01
CA VAL A 398 12.84 34.63 -66.19
C VAL A 398 11.56 33.90 -66.56
N THR A 399 11.17 34.02 -67.82
CA THR A 399 10.06 33.29 -68.42
C THR A 399 10.60 32.22 -69.35
N VAL A 400 10.20 30.96 -69.14
CA VAL A 400 10.44 29.83 -70.04
C VAL A 400 9.13 29.47 -70.71
N VAL A 401 9.12 29.42 -72.04
CA VAL A 401 7.95 29.11 -72.84
C VAL A 401 8.17 27.76 -73.50
N GLY A 402 7.21 26.84 -73.37
CA GLY A 402 7.17 25.59 -74.12
C GLY A 402 5.96 25.58 -75.04
N GLY A 403 6.12 25.17 -76.30
CA GLY A 403 5.01 25.10 -77.24
C GLY A 403 5.14 23.96 -78.23
N TYR A 404 4.00 23.57 -78.80
CA TYR A 404 3.87 22.48 -79.77
C TYR A 404 2.92 22.90 -80.90
N ASP A 405 3.37 22.83 -82.16
CA ASP A 405 2.59 23.21 -83.35
C ASP A 405 1.93 24.60 -83.23
N LEU A 406 0.65 24.70 -83.55
CA LEU A 406 -0.16 25.92 -83.52
C LEU A 406 -0.90 26.11 -82.18
N SER A 407 -0.58 25.32 -81.15
CA SER A 407 -1.25 25.42 -79.85
C SER A 407 -0.90 26.73 -79.12
N ASP A 408 -1.68 27.09 -78.10
CA ASP A 408 -1.25 28.13 -77.17
C ASP A 408 0.01 27.68 -76.41
N PRO A 409 1.04 28.54 -76.30
CA PRO A 409 2.27 28.19 -75.58
C PRO A 409 2.01 28.09 -74.07
N VAL A 410 2.67 27.15 -73.41
CA VAL A 410 2.74 27.03 -71.94
C VAL A 410 3.86 27.91 -71.41
N VAL A 411 3.56 28.70 -70.38
CA VAL A 411 4.49 29.68 -69.81
C VAL A 411 4.87 29.28 -68.38
N TYR A 412 6.16 29.06 -68.14
CA TYR A 412 6.75 28.82 -66.84
C TYR A 412 7.48 30.08 -66.37
N ARG A 413 7.03 30.67 -65.26
CA ARG A 413 7.71 31.80 -64.62
C ARG A 413 8.65 31.26 -63.55
N LEU A 414 9.95 31.48 -63.71
CA LEU A 414 10.94 31.06 -62.74
C LEU A 414 11.05 32.09 -61.61
N TRP A 415 11.06 31.60 -60.39
CA TRP A 415 11.30 32.40 -59.19
C TRP A 415 12.81 32.58 -58.98
N THR A 416 13.20 33.83 -58.78
CA THR A 416 14.56 34.29 -58.50
C THR A 416 14.52 35.22 -57.30
N ASP A 417 15.67 35.44 -56.68
CA ASP A 417 15.89 36.41 -55.60
C ASP A 417 15.53 37.87 -55.97
N ILE A 418 15.36 38.16 -57.26
CA ILE A 418 15.01 39.48 -57.77
C ILE A 418 13.48 39.64 -57.96
N ASN A 419 12.74 38.55 -58.26
CA ASN A 419 11.29 38.61 -58.51
C ASN A 419 10.44 37.90 -57.44
N THR A 420 11.06 37.51 -56.32
CA THR A 420 10.40 36.93 -55.14
C THR A 420 10.95 37.55 -53.86
N SER A 421 10.25 37.40 -52.73
CA SER A 421 10.79 37.83 -51.43
C SER A 421 11.59 36.69 -50.80
N THR A 422 12.80 36.98 -50.35
CA THR A 422 13.56 36.08 -49.48
C THR A 422 13.11 36.24 -48.04
N ASP A 423 12.77 35.14 -47.37
CA ASP A 423 12.58 35.17 -45.93
C ASP A 423 13.91 35.42 -45.19
N LYS A 424 13.83 35.75 -43.90
CA LYS A 424 15.01 36.03 -43.04
C LYS A 424 16.03 34.88 -42.97
N ASN A 425 15.67 33.70 -43.46
CA ASN A 425 16.53 32.51 -43.50
C ASN A 425 17.07 32.21 -44.92
N GLY A 426 16.79 33.07 -45.90
CA GLY A 426 17.33 32.98 -47.25
C GLY A 426 16.56 32.08 -48.22
N PHE A 427 15.33 31.65 -47.90
CA PHE A 427 14.49 30.89 -48.83
C PHE A 427 13.59 31.81 -49.66
N LEU A 428 13.46 31.53 -50.97
CA LEU A 428 12.60 32.28 -51.91
C LEU A 428 11.11 31.96 -51.70
N ARG A 429 10.26 32.99 -51.61
CA ARG A 429 8.80 32.86 -51.38
C ARG A 429 7.99 33.67 -52.39
N SER A 430 6.87 33.13 -52.86
CA SER A 430 5.90 33.90 -53.65
C SER A 430 5.36 35.08 -52.83
N GLU A 431 5.30 36.26 -53.44
CA GLU A 431 4.84 37.50 -52.80
C GLU A 431 3.50 37.32 -52.06
N GLY A 432 3.43 37.65 -50.76
CA GLY A 432 2.18 37.69 -49.99
C GLY A 432 1.88 36.53 -49.03
N LYS A 433 2.81 35.62 -48.71
CA LYS A 433 2.62 34.64 -47.61
C LYS A 433 3.65 34.83 -46.49
N SER A 434 3.20 35.44 -45.40
CA SER A 434 3.95 35.65 -44.16
C SER A 434 3.53 34.64 -43.09
N ASP A 435 4.02 33.40 -43.16
CA ASP A 435 3.77 32.40 -42.11
C ASP A 435 5.08 31.98 -41.42
N ALA A 436 5.95 32.95 -41.12
CA ALA A 436 7.02 32.73 -40.16
C ALA A 436 6.52 33.14 -38.77
N LEU A 437 6.58 32.22 -37.80
CA LEU A 437 6.29 32.53 -36.39
C LEU A 437 7.08 33.79 -35.96
N THR A 438 6.34 34.79 -35.50
CA THR A 438 6.84 36.08 -35.01
C THR A 438 6.77 36.15 -33.49
N MET A 439 7.30 37.21 -32.88
CA MET A 439 7.21 37.39 -31.42
C MET A 439 5.77 37.59 -30.93
N ASP A 440 4.86 37.98 -31.81
CA ASP A 440 3.43 38.14 -31.48
C ASP A 440 2.69 36.79 -31.35
N ASP A 441 3.32 35.72 -31.87
CA ASP A 441 2.85 34.33 -31.77
C ASP A 441 3.37 33.62 -30.50
N LEU A 442 4.24 34.28 -29.72
CA LEU A 442 4.81 33.77 -28.47
C LEU A 442 4.05 34.29 -27.25
N VAL A 443 3.51 33.39 -26.43
CA VAL A 443 2.76 33.73 -25.21
C VAL A 443 3.62 33.50 -23.96
N GLN A 444 3.61 34.47 -23.04
CA GLN A 444 4.40 34.47 -21.81
C GLN A 444 3.63 33.97 -20.57
N SER A 445 2.43 33.42 -20.76
CA SER A 445 1.57 32.87 -19.71
C SER A 445 1.03 31.49 -20.08
N THR A 446 0.76 30.66 -19.08
CA THR A 446 0.18 29.32 -19.29
C THR A 446 -1.33 29.39 -19.50
N GLY A 447 -1.87 28.69 -20.52
CA GLY A 447 -3.30 28.67 -20.82
C GLY A 447 -3.68 27.77 -22.01
N THR A 448 -4.94 27.82 -22.44
CA THR A 448 -5.55 26.94 -23.47
C THR A 448 -5.44 27.49 -24.89
N ALA A 449 -4.38 28.22 -25.23
CA ALA A 449 -4.24 28.79 -26.57
C ALA A 449 -3.99 27.68 -27.60
N GLU A 450 -4.89 27.55 -28.58
CA GLU A 450 -4.77 26.57 -29.68
C GLU A 450 -4.02 27.13 -30.91
N THR A 451 -3.77 28.44 -30.92
CA THR A 451 -3.24 29.17 -32.09
C THR A 451 -1.88 29.84 -31.85
N LYS A 452 -1.29 29.72 -30.66
CA LYS A 452 -0.03 30.38 -30.29
C LYS A 452 0.95 29.43 -29.59
N VAL A 453 2.23 29.76 -29.62
CA VAL A 453 3.31 28.94 -29.02
C VAL A 453 3.71 29.52 -27.65
N MET A 454 3.84 28.67 -26.63
CA MET A 454 4.23 29.10 -25.28
C MET A 454 5.74 29.37 -25.18
N SER A 455 6.14 30.40 -24.44
CA SER A 455 7.55 30.71 -24.22
C SER A 455 8.23 29.69 -23.29
N GLN A 456 9.54 29.45 -23.52
CA GLN A 456 10.34 28.59 -22.64
C GLN A 456 10.31 29.07 -21.18
N LYS A 457 10.31 30.39 -20.96
CA LYS A 457 10.26 30.98 -19.62
C LYS A 457 8.93 30.65 -18.91
N ALA A 458 7.80 30.76 -19.61
CA ALA A 458 6.49 30.43 -19.04
C ALA A 458 6.39 28.94 -18.65
N VAL A 459 7.00 28.06 -19.45
CA VAL A 459 7.11 26.63 -19.14
C VAL A 459 7.97 26.40 -17.90
N THR A 460 9.16 27.03 -17.84
CA THR A 460 10.07 26.92 -16.68
C THR A 460 9.40 27.43 -15.40
N ASP A 461 8.78 28.61 -15.43
CA ASP A 461 8.12 29.20 -14.26
C ASP A 461 6.95 28.31 -13.75
N ALA A 462 6.22 27.64 -14.65
CA ALA A 462 5.13 26.73 -14.30
C ALA A 462 5.64 25.42 -13.68
N ILE A 463 6.75 24.88 -14.19
CA ILE A 463 7.44 23.72 -13.62
C ILE A 463 8.01 24.09 -12.25
N ASP A 464 8.64 25.26 -12.10
CA ASP A 464 9.21 25.72 -10.83
C ASP A 464 8.14 25.95 -9.77
N ASN A 465 6.97 26.49 -10.13
CA ASN A 465 5.83 26.64 -9.21
C ASN A 465 5.29 25.26 -8.76
N LYS A 466 5.17 24.28 -9.67
CA LYS A 466 4.80 22.90 -9.31
C LYS A 466 5.83 22.24 -8.39
N THR A 467 7.12 22.47 -8.65
CA THR A 467 8.23 21.91 -7.87
C THR A 467 8.35 22.56 -6.49
N ARG A 468 8.08 23.86 -6.37
CA ARG A 468 7.94 24.55 -5.06
C ARG A 468 6.72 24.05 -4.29
N GLY A 469 5.60 23.80 -4.95
CA GLY A 469 4.41 23.19 -4.34
C GLY A 469 4.65 21.76 -3.83
N LEU A 470 5.61 21.03 -4.41
CA LEU A 470 6.03 19.72 -3.93
C LEU A 470 6.96 19.84 -2.70
N HIS A 471 7.89 20.80 -2.70
CA HIS A 471 8.71 21.12 -1.53
C HIS A 471 7.88 21.62 -0.34
N SER A 472 6.82 22.40 -0.58
CA SER A 472 5.93 22.86 0.50
C SER A 472 5.01 21.76 1.05
N LYS A 473 4.83 20.64 0.34
CA LYS A 473 4.14 19.45 0.84
C LYS A 473 5.05 18.51 1.66
N LEU A 474 6.37 18.75 1.64
CA LEU A 474 7.39 17.99 2.36
C LEU A 474 8.27 18.94 3.21
N GLY A 475 7.65 19.84 3.97
CA GLY A 475 8.37 20.68 4.94
C GLY A 475 8.81 19.87 6.17
N PHE A 476 9.91 20.28 6.81
CA PHE A 476 10.44 19.67 8.05
C PHE A 476 9.40 19.55 9.18
N ASP A 477 8.34 20.36 9.14
CA ASP A 477 7.23 20.34 10.10
C ASP A 477 6.36 19.07 9.98
N ASN A 478 6.40 18.38 8.83
CA ASN A 478 5.74 17.08 8.62
C ASN A 478 6.64 15.89 9.04
N ILE A 479 7.84 16.15 9.59
CA ILE A 479 8.76 15.12 10.10
C ILE A 479 8.69 15.09 11.62
N VAL A 480 7.91 14.18 12.16
CA VAL A 480 7.65 14.10 13.61
C VAL A 480 8.76 13.32 14.31
N GLN A 481 9.31 13.90 15.39
CA GLN A 481 10.41 13.33 16.20
C GLN A 481 9.93 12.39 17.31
N THR A 482 8.63 12.09 17.34
CA THR A 482 7.98 11.20 18.30
C THR A 482 7.26 10.06 17.58
N THR A 483 7.28 8.87 18.14
CA THR A 483 6.54 7.71 17.61
C THR A 483 5.08 7.77 18.02
N GLY A 484 4.15 7.48 17.10
CA GLY A 484 2.70 7.57 17.35
C GLY A 484 1.85 7.13 16.14
N GLN A 485 0.55 7.40 16.17
CA GLN A 485 -0.39 7.02 15.09
C GLN A 485 -0.66 8.14 14.07
N SER A 486 0.35 8.94 13.71
CA SER A 486 0.13 9.99 12.71
C SER A 486 -0.22 9.35 11.37
N THR A 487 -1.35 9.75 10.80
CA THR A 487 -1.79 9.38 9.44
C THR A 487 -1.44 10.46 8.42
N VAL A 488 -0.88 11.58 8.88
CA VAL A 488 -0.61 12.78 8.08
C VAL A 488 0.87 13.17 8.05
N ASP A 489 1.66 12.73 9.03
CA ASP A 489 3.07 13.06 9.15
C ASP A 489 3.98 11.85 8.92
N VAL A 490 5.22 12.13 8.48
CA VAL A 490 6.27 11.13 8.30
C VAL A 490 7.12 11.08 9.56
N MET A 491 7.37 9.89 10.11
CA MET A 491 8.25 9.75 11.28
C MET A 491 9.71 9.95 10.88
N SER A 492 10.49 10.61 11.74
CA SER A 492 11.94 10.73 11.55
C SER A 492 12.62 9.37 11.68
N GLN A 493 13.71 9.15 10.92
CA GLN A 493 14.53 7.94 11.08
C GLN A 493 15.00 7.75 12.53
N LYS A 494 15.27 8.85 13.23
CA LYS A 494 15.68 8.85 14.64
C LYS A 494 14.56 8.34 15.55
N SER A 495 13.32 8.78 15.37
CA SER A 495 12.20 8.34 16.22
C SER A 495 11.89 6.86 16.03
N VAL A 496 11.95 6.37 14.78
CA VAL A 496 11.83 4.93 14.48
C VAL A 496 12.96 4.12 15.11
N THR A 497 14.19 4.63 15.04
CA THR A 497 15.38 3.98 15.62
C THR A 497 15.30 3.94 17.15
N GLU A 498 14.88 5.03 17.80
CA GLU A 498 14.69 5.10 19.25
C GLU A 498 13.58 4.17 19.74
N ALA A 499 12.47 4.07 19.00
CA ALA A 499 11.41 3.11 19.34
C ALA A 499 11.86 1.66 19.17
N PHE A 500 12.61 1.34 18.11
CA PHE A 500 13.17 0.00 17.94
C PHE A 500 14.16 -0.35 19.06
N HIS A 501 15.06 0.57 19.42
CA HIS A 501 15.97 0.38 20.55
C HIS A 501 15.24 0.25 21.90
N SER A 502 14.06 0.85 22.07
CA SER A 502 13.27 0.71 23.30
C SER A 502 12.70 -0.70 23.52
N LEU A 503 12.51 -1.47 22.44
CA LEU A 503 12.00 -2.84 22.49
C LEU A 503 13.06 -3.83 22.98
N GLN A 504 14.34 -3.59 22.68
CA GLN A 504 15.48 -4.39 23.15
C GLN A 504 16.66 -3.49 23.55
N PRO A 505 16.58 -2.81 24.71
CA PRO A 505 17.66 -1.94 25.13
C PRO A 505 18.90 -2.78 25.47
N GLU A 506 20.05 -2.25 25.07
CA GLU A 506 21.36 -2.84 25.31
C GLU A 506 22.37 -1.78 25.71
N ILE A 507 23.36 -2.18 26.49
CA ILE A 507 24.50 -1.33 26.88
C ILE A 507 25.78 -2.13 26.68
N THR A 508 26.82 -1.50 26.13
CA THR A 508 28.13 -2.12 25.92
C THR A 508 29.22 -1.33 26.62
N GLY A 509 30.12 -2.02 27.31
CA GLY A 509 31.20 -1.41 28.07
C GLY A 509 31.86 -2.38 29.05
N GLY A 510 32.79 -1.87 29.86
CA GLY A 510 33.45 -2.65 30.90
C GLY A 510 32.48 -3.02 32.03
N ALA A 511 32.39 -4.30 32.34
CA ALA A 511 31.60 -4.81 33.46
C ALA A 511 32.44 -5.71 34.38
N ASP A 512 32.15 -5.62 35.67
CA ASP A 512 32.73 -6.43 36.74
C ASP A 512 31.72 -7.49 37.19
N PHE A 513 32.11 -8.76 37.17
CA PHE A 513 31.31 -9.89 37.62
C PHE A 513 31.91 -10.44 38.92
N VAL A 514 31.07 -10.58 39.95
CA VAL A 514 31.49 -11.02 41.28
C VAL A 514 30.74 -12.29 41.66
N ALA A 515 31.45 -13.42 41.70
CA ALA A 515 30.92 -14.74 42.00
C ALA A 515 30.35 -14.85 43.43
N SER A 516 30.95 -14.15 44.39
CA SER A 516 30.60 -14.32 45.81
C SER A 516 29.25 -13.74 46.21
N SER A 517 28.82 -12.70 45.52
CA SER A 517 27.53 -12.04 45.69
C SER A 517 26.61 -12.20 44.48
N ASN A 518 27.08 -12.87 43.41
CA ASN A 518 26.43 -12.93 42.10
C ASN A 518 26.06 -11.54 41.57
N THR A 519 26.99 -10.59 41.70
CA THR A 519 26.78 -9.19 41.32
C THR A 519 27.40 -8.89 39.96
N ILE A 520 26.69 -8.11 39.15
CA ILE A 520 27.19 -7.53 37.90
C ILE A 520 27.24 -6.01 38.09
N GLY A 521 28.43 -5.44 37.92
CA GLY A 521 28.70 -4.01 38.02
C GLY A 521 29.02 -3.44 36.63
N MET A 522 28.24 -2.46 36.17
CA MET A 522 28.48 -1.74 34.92
C MET A 522 27.88 -0.33 35.00
N VAL A 523 28.67 0.69 34.65
CA VAL A 523 28.26 2.10 34.81
C VAL A 523 26.99 2.41 34.01
N GLY A 524 25.97 2.93 34.68
CA GLY A 524 24.72 3.41 34.08
C GLY A 524 23.76 2.32 33.61
N MET A 525 24.03 1.04 33.91
CA MET A 525 23.29 -0.09 33.35
C MET A 525 21.80 -0.07 33.68
N VAL A 526 21.43 0.23 34.93
CA VAL A 526 20.02 0.19 35.36
C VAL A 526 19.22 1.26 34.63
N SER A 527 19.71 2.49 34.58
CA SER A 527 19.07 3.59 33.86
C SER A 527 19.03 3.35 32.35
N ALA A 528 20.13 2.88 31.76
CA ALA A 528 20.22 2.64 30.31
C ALA A 528 19.24 1.55 29.85
N LEU A 529 19.12 0.46 30.61
CA LEU A 529 18.25 -0.66 30.28
C LEU A 529 16.84 -0.53 30.87
N LYS A 530 16.60 0.49 31.71
CA LYS A 530 15.39 0.68 32.52
C LYS A 530 15.05 -0.60 33.30
N LEU A 531 16.03 -1.16 34.00
CA LEU A 531 15.87 -2.44 34.72
C LEU A 531 14.97 -2.27 35.95
N GLU A 532 14.16 -3.30 36.18
CA GLU A 532 13.39 -3.51 37.41
C GLU A 532 13.70 -4.89 37.98
N VAL A 533 13.43 -5.08 39.27
CA VAL A 533 13.61 -6.38 39.92
C VAL A 533 12.66 -7.41 39.27
N GLY A 534 13.24 -8.52 38.84
CA GLY A 534 12.60 -9.60 38.09
C GLY A 534 12.89 -9.58 36.59
N ASP A 535 13.45 -8.51 36.03
CA ASP A 535 13.76 -8.44 34.60
C ASP A 535 14.79 -9.51 34.22
N VAL A 536 14.69 -10.00 32.97
CA VAL A 536 15.66 -10.97 32.44
C VAL A 536 16.66 -10.25 31.56
N ILE A 537 17.94 -10.41 31.87
CA ILE A 537 19.05 -9.87 31.09
C ILE A 537 19.85 -10.99 30.42
N GLN A 538 20.47 -10.67 29.30
CA GLN A 538 21.50 -11.48 28.66
C GLN A 538 22.83 -10.75 28.73
N THR A 539 23.87 -11.45 29.17
CA THR A 539 25.26 -10.99 29.11
C THR A 539 25.93 -11.62 27.90
N ILE A 540 26.66 -10.84 27.10
CA ILE A 540 27.35 -11.31 25.89
C ILE A 540 28.81 -10.86 25.97
N GLY A 541 29.74 -11.79 25.72
CA GLY A 541 31.19 -11.52 25.78
C GLY A 541 31.85 -11.83 27.13
N ALA A 542 31.07 -12.23 28.14
CA ALA A 542 31.55 -12.74 29.43
C ALA A 542 31.78 -14.27 29.40
N GLN A 543 32.59 -14.82 30.32
CA GLN A 543 32.58 -16.26 30.64
C GLN A 543 31.17 -16.70 31.08
N SER A 544 30.51 -15.82 31.83
CA SER A 544 29.13 -15.98 32.26
C SER A 544 28.11 -15.54 31.19
N ASN A 545 28.30 -15.87 29.90
CA ASN A 545 27.39 -15.51 28.80
C ASN A 545 26.10 -16.35 28.85
N ARG A 546 25.10 -15.87 29.60
CA ARG A 546 23.86 -16.58 29.89
C ARG A 546 22.71 -15.59 30.12
N LEU A 547 21.51 -16.13 30.30
CA LEU A 547 20.36 -15.38 30.77
C LEU A 547 20.29 -15.39 32.29
N PHE A 548 20.01 -14.24 32.87
CA PHE A 548 19.93 -14.05 34.32
C PHE A 548 18.66 -13.30 34.70
N THR A 549 18.15 -13.57 35.89
CA THR A 549 17.08 -12.80 36.53
C THR A 549 17.69 -11.78 37.48
N VAL A 550 17.33 -10.51 37.31
CA VAL A 550 17.72 -9.43 38.24
C VAL A 550 16.92 -9.60 39.54
N GLU A 551 17.55 -10.08 40.61
CA GLU A 551 16.86 -10.28 41.90
C GLU A 551 16.99 -9.06 42.83
N VAL A 552 18.05 -8.26 42.71
CA VAL A 552 18.25 -7.03 43.49
C VAL A 552 18.91 -5.95 42.65
N ILE A 553 18.45 -4.71 42.79
CA ILE A 553 19.12 -3.51 42.26
C ILE A 553 19.74 -2.79 43.45
N LEU A 554 21.08 -2.72 43.49
CA LEU A 554 21.81 -2.08 44.60
C LEU A 554 21.97 -0.57 44.36
N ASN A 555 22.23 -0.20 43.11
CA ASN A 555 22.34 1.17 42.63
C ASN A 555 22.33 1.16 41.09
N ASP A 556 22.47 2.32 40.46
CA ASP A 556 22.41 2.45 39.00
C ASP A 556 23.45 1.60 38.24
N ASN A 557 24.55 1.24 38.91
CA ASN A 557 25.66 0.50 38.32
C ASN A 557 25.67 -0.98 38.70
N ASN A 558 25.03 -1.37 39.79
CA ASN A 558 25.22 -2.71 40.38
C ASN A 558 23.90 -3.43 40.60
N ILE A 559 23.83 -4.64 40.09
CA ILE A 559 22.69 -5.55 40.25
C ILE A 559 23.16 -6.89 40.79
N VAL A 560 22.29 -7.56 41.54
CA VAL A 560 22.47 -8.97 41.93
C VAL A 560 21.55 -9.81 41.06
N VAL A 561 22.10 -10.85 40.46
CA VAL A 561 21.34 -11.80 39.66
C VAL A 561 21.28 -13.16 40.33
N ASN A 562 20.13 -13.84 40.29
CA ASN A 562 19.95 -15.22 40.78
C ASN A 562 20.72 -15.51 42.09
N PHE A 563 20.47 -14.76 43.17
CA PHE A 563 21.37 -14.61 44.33
C PHE A 563 21.79 -15.95 44.97
N GLU A 564 20.89 -16.94 45.00
CA GLU A 564 21.16 -18.25 45.59
C GLU A 564 22.16 -19.10 44.78
N HIS A 565 22.47 -18.74 43.53
CA HIS A 565 23.47 -19.41 42.71
C HIS A 565 24.91 -18.95 42.98
N ARG A 566 25.13 -17.94 43.84
CA ARG A 566 26.46 -17.40 44.18
C ARG A 566 27.44 -18.48 44.66
N ASN A 567 28.74 -18.23 44.55
CA ASN A 567 29.82 -19.12 44.99
C ASN A 567 29.74 -20.55 44.43
N GLY A 568 29.31 -20.72 43.18
CA GLY A 568 29.22 -22.02 42.53
C GLY A 568 28.07 -22.91 43.00
N ALA A 569 27.08 -22.37 43.74
CA ALA A 569 25.95 -23.15 44.24
C ALA A 569 25.00 -23.68 43.15
N GLY A 570 25.00 -23.05 41.96
CA GLY A 570 24.20 -23.51 40.82
C GLY A 570 24.75 -23.04 39.47
N SER A 571 24.07 -23.42 38.38
CA SER A 571 24.55 -23.19 37.01
C SER A 571 24.47 -21.73 36.55
N LEU A 572 23.78 -20.86 37.31
CA LEU A 572 23.76 -19.41 37.08
C LEU A 572 24.70 -18.67 38.03
N SER A 573 25.73 -19.34 38.55
CA SER A 573 26.82 -18.68 39.26
C SER A 573 27.68 -17.87 38.30
N LEU A 574 27.99 -16.64 38.68
CA LEU A 574 28.96 -15.81 37.98
C LEU A 574 30.37 -16.32 38.22
N THR A 575 31.24 -16.12 37.24
CA THR A 575 32.69 -16.25 37.38
C THR A 575 33.29 -14.88 37.65
N ASN A 576 34.31 -14.78 38.52
CA ASN A 576 35.01 -13.50 38.74
C ASN A 576 35.74 -13.07 37.46
N GLU A 577 35.29 -11.98 36.85
CA GLU A 577 35.90 -11.42 35.63
C GLU A 577 35.60 -9.92 35.51
N THR A 578 36.54 -9.19 34.90
CA THR A 578 36.35 -7.80 34.46
C THR A 578 36.63 -7.76 32.97
N THR A 579 35.61 -7.49 32.15
CA THR A 579 35.75 -7.53 30.70
C THR A 579 34.73 -6.62 30.02
N SER A 580 34.98 -6.31 28.74
CA SER A 580 34.02 -5.58 27.91
C SER A 580 32.91 -6.53 27.49
N VAL A 581 31.66 -6.19 27.80
CA VAL A 581 30.48 -7.01 27.53
C VAL A 581 29.36 -6.16 26.94
N THR A 582 28.42 -6.83 26.28
CA THR A 582 27.11 -6.25 25.98
C THR A 582 26.07 -6.88 26.90
N ILE A 583 25.30 -6.06 27.61
CA ILE A 583 24.19 -6.50 28.45
C ILE A 583 22.89 -6.04 27.79
N LYS A 584 21.99 -6.99 27.52
CA LYS A 584 20.68 -6.74 26.91
C LYS A 584 19.57 -7.05 27.87
N ARG A 585 18.53 -6.23 27.94
CA ARG A 585 17.28 -6.61 28.62
C ARG A 585 16.40 -7.41 27.66
N MET A 586 16.28 -8.71 27.90
CA MET A 586 15.56 -9.63 27.01
C MET A 586 14.05 -9.52 27.16
N THR A 587 13.58 -9.39 28.39
CA THR A 587 12.15 -9.21 28.67
C THR A 587 11.96 -8.61 30.05
N LYS A 588 10.82 -7.95 30.23
CA LYS A 588 10.37 -7.45 31.52
C LYS A 588 9.86 -8.58 32.40
N TRP A 589 9.96 -8.42 33.71
CA TRP A 589 9.55 -9.42 34.71
C TRP A 589 8.13 -9.98 34.47
N TYR A 590 7.18 -9.15 34.02
CA TYR A 590 5.79 -9.53 33.76
C TYR A 590 5.59 -10.37 32.49
N ASN A 591 6.56 -10.37 31.58
CA ASN A 591 6.55 -11.15 30.34
C ASN A 591 7.54 -12.33 30.36
N ALA A 592 8.25 -12.55 31.47
CA ALA A 592 9.25 -13.61 31.59
C ALA A 592 8.59 -14.94 32.02
N PRO A 593 8.50 -15.96 31.14
CA PRO A 593 7.94 -17.26 31.52
C PRO A 593 8.85 -17.96 32.54
N ILE A 594 8.27 -18.85 33.36
CA ILE A 594 9.05 -19.67 34.31
C ILE A 594 10.16 -20.45 33.57
N GLY A 595 11.36 -20.45 34.13
CA GLY A 595 12.55 -21.08 33.52
C GLY A 595 13.40 -20.17 32.65
N LEU A 596 12.88 -19.08 32.06
CA LEU A 596 13.72 -18.13 31.31
C LEU A 596 14.62 -17.38 32.30
N GLY A 597 15.96 -17.44 32.19
CA GLY A 597 16.85 -16.77 33.15
C GLY A 597 16.79 -17.30 34.59
N GLN A 598 16.28 -18.53 34.78
CA GLN A 598 16.22 -19.24 36.05
C GLN A 598 16.88 -20.61 35.88
N ALA A 599 17.45 -21.17 36.96
CA ALA A 599 17.94 -22.54 36.96
C ALA A 599 17.76 -23.19 38.33
N TRP A 600 17.78 -24.51 38.36
CA TRP A 600 17.69 -25.26 39.62
C TRP A 600 18.95 -25.02 40.47
N VAL A 601 18.74 -24.62 41.72
CA VAL A 601 19.78 -24.48 42.74
C VAL A 601 19.40 -25.28 43.99
N ASP A 602 20.39 -25.94 44.59
CA ASP A 602 20.21 -26.72 45.81
C ASP A 602 20.28 -25.80 47.03
N VAL A 603 19.13 -25.63 47.69
CA VAL A 603 18.96 -24.73 48.83
C VAL A 603 18.80 -25.48 50.14
N THR A 604 19.06 -26.80 50.15
CA THR A 604 18.86 -27.68 51.31
C THR A 604 19.58 -27.18 52.56
N ASN A 605 20.77 -26.59 52.42
CA ASN A 605 21.56 -26.10 53.56
C ASN A 605 21.16 -24.71 54.06
N ILE A 606 20.30 -24.00 53.32
CA ILE A 606 19.88 -22.61 53.61
C ILE A 606 18.35 -22.49 53.78
N ARG A 607 17.64 -23.60 53.70
CA ARG A 607 16.21 -23.73 53.98
C ARG A 607 16.00 -24.77 55.07
N SER A 608 15.05 -24.51 55.95
CA SER A 608 14.69 -25.37 57.06
C SER A 608 13.20 -25.67 57.00
N ASN A 609 12.87 -26.93 57.26
CA ASN A 609 11.51 -27.41 57.37
C ASN A 609 10.74 -26.63 58.44
N GLY A 610 9.49 -26.26 58.12
CA GLY A 610 8.58 -25.52 58.98
C GLY A 610 8.87 -24.03 59.19
N LEU A 611 9.92 -23.48 58.55
CA LEU A 611 10.13 -22.04 58.50
C LEU A 611 9.44 -21.42 57.28
N ASN A 612 8.97 -20.19 57.48
CA ASN A 612 8.34 -19.41 56.44
C ASN A 612 9.41 -18.65 55.63
N TYR A 613 9.36 -18.79 54.30
CA TYR A 613 10.23 -18.10 53.36
C TYR A 613 9.42 -17.19 52.47
N ILE A 614 9.99 -16.06 52.05
CA ILE A 614 9.34 -15.16 51.10
C ILE A 614 10.09 -15.23 49.78
N ASN A 615 9.36 -15.48 48.70
CA ASN A 615 9.94 -15.36 47.37
C ASN A 615 10.09 -13.87 47.02
N ASN A 616 11.33 -13.37 47.10
CA ASN A 616 11.70 -11.99 46.73
C ASN A 616 12.54 -11.91 45.46
N SER A 617 12.52 -12.93 44.60
CA SER A 617 13.32 -12.95 43.37
C SER A 617 12.81 -11.98 42.28
N GLY A 618 11.67 -11.31 42.50
CA GLY A 618 11.01 -10.52 41.47
C GLY A 618 10.15 -11.35 40.51
N ARG A 619 10.21 -12.69 40.60
CA ARG A 619 9.53 -13.63 39.71
C ARG A 619 8.96 -14.83 40.44
N SER A 620 8.05 -15.56 39.81
CA SER A 620 7.61 -16.86 40.33
C SER A 620 8.77 -17.85 40.28
N ILE A 621 8.95 -18.62 41.35
CA ILE A 621 9.95 -19.71 41.44
C ILE A 621 9.22 -21.05 41.50
N GLN A 622 9.92 -22.13 41.17
CA GLN A 622 9.42 -23.49 41.42
C GLN A 622 10.23 -24.13 42.55
N THR A 623 9.56 -24.75 43.51
CA THR A 623 10.22 -25.58 44.51
C THR A 623 10.05 -27.05 44.16
N LEU A 624 11.13 -27.82 44.31
CA LEU A 624 11.12 -29.27 44.29
C LEU A 624 11.69 -29.75 45.62
N VAL A 625 10.87 -30.44 46.41
CA VAL A 625 11.31 -31.03 47.67
C VAL A 625 11.25 -32.55 47.59
N VAL A 626 12.35 -33.16 48.05
CA VAL A 626 12.55 -34.59 48.19
C VAL A 626 12.51 -34.94 49.66
N ALA A 627 11.54 -35.75 50.07
CA ALA A 627 11.23 -36.01 51.46
C ALA A 627 10.70 -37.44 51.71
N ASP A 628 10.80 -37.90 52.97
CA ASP A 628 10.19 -39.16 53.43
C ASP A 628 8.79 -38.94 54.03
N SER A 629 7.88 -39.88 53.80
CA SER A 629 6.45 -39.82 54.14
C SER A 629 6.07 -40.63 55.39
N GLY A 630 6.97 -40.74 56.36
CA GLY A 630 6.75 -41.55 57.56
C GLY A 630 5.63 -41.02 58.47
N GLY A 631 4.36 -41.35 58.17
CA GLY A 631 3.18 -41.20 59.04
C GLY A 631 2.57 -39.79 59.14
N ASP A 632 3.31 -38.74 58.81
CA ASP A 632 2.84 -37.34 58.89
C ASP A 632 2.45 -36.78 57.51
N GLU A 633 1.43 -35.92 57.47
CA GLU A 633 1.04 -35.20 56.27
C GLU A 633 2.12 -34.17 55.90
N TRP A 634 2.61 -34.22 54.66
CA TRP A 634 3.40 -33.13 54.10
C TRP A 634 2.49 -32.05 53.57
N VAL A 635 2.79 -30.81 53.91
CA VAL A 635 1.99 -29.65 53.48
C VAL A 635 2.92 -28.54 52.99
N CYS A 636 2.67 -28.08 51.77
CA CYS A 636 3.16 -26.78 51.33
C CYS A 636 2.04 -25.77 51.51
N THR A 637 2.30 -24.72 52.29
CA THR A 637 1.40 -23.58 52.42
C THR A 637 1.93 -22.39 51.64
N LEU A 638 1.04 -21.67 50.96
CA LEU A 638 1.26 -20.40 50.30
C LEU A 638 0.37 -19.35 50.98
N ASN A 639 0.95 -18.35 51.63
CA ASN A 639 0.22 -17.32 52.38
C ASN A 639 -0.86 -17.94 53.31
N ASP A 640 -0.45 -18.94 54.09
CA ASP A 640 -1.30 -19.72 55.01
C ASP A 640 -2.39 -20.59 54.36
N ILE A 641 -2.45 -20.65 53.04
CA ILE A 641 -3.34 -21.54 52.28
C ILE A 641 -2.57 -22.81 51.91
N LYS A 642 -3.13 -23.99 52.21
CA LYS A 642 -2.58 -25.29 51.76
C LYS A 642 -2.60 -25.34 50.23
N ALA A 643 -1.44 -25.17 49.60
CA ALA A 643 -1.25 -25.16 48.15
C ALA A 643 -1.10 -26.57 47.59
N SER A 644 -0.41 -27.43 48.33
CA SER A 644 -0.36 -28.86 48.07
C SER A 644 -0.21 -29.63 49.37
N SER A 645 -0.70 -30.87 49.36
CA SER A 645 -0.50 -31.81 50.44
C SER A 645 -0.26 -33.21 49.91
N LEU A 646 0.58 -33.96 50.60
CA LEU A 646 0.82 -35.36 50.33
C LEU A 646 0.57 -36.15 51.61
N ILE A 647 -0.36 -37.10 51.52
CA ILE A 647 -0.73 -37.99 52.62
C ILE A 647 -0.36 -39.42 52.22
N TYR A 648 0.43 -40.10 53.05
CA TYR A 648 0.78 -41.51 52.85
C TYR A 648 -0.02 -42.39 53.81
N ALA A 649 -0.78 -43.35 53.26
CA ALA A 649 -1.65 -44.27 54.00
C ALA A 649 -1.09 -45.71 54.02
N GLY A 650 0.20 -45.89 54.29
CA GLY A 650 0.87 -47.20 54.29
C GLY A 650 1.82 -47.41 55.48
N SER A 651 2.24 -48.67 55.70
CA SER A 651 3.06 -49.09 56.85
C SER A 651 4.58 -49.10 56.59
N LYS A 652 5.05 -48.72 55.39
CA LYS A 652 6.48 -48.74 55.03
C LYS A 652 7.11 -47.34 55.08
N GLN A 653 8.17 -47.19 55.88
CA GLN A 653 8.84 -45.92 56.24
C GLN A 653 9.92 -45.43 55.23
N SER A 654 9.80 -45.67 53.91
CA SER A 654 10.86 -45.27 52.97
C SER A 654 10.39 -45.13 51.53
N VAL A 655 9.42 -44.24 51.27
CA VAL A 655 9.07 -43.86 49.89
C VAL A 655 9.43 -42.40 49.68
N VAL A 656 10.33 -42.17 48.73
CA VAL A 656 10.82 -40.84 48.35
C VAL A 656 9.83 -40.19 47.39
N TYR A 657 9.31 -39.02 47.75
CA TYR A 657 8.39 -38.26 46.90
C TYR A 657 9.01 -36.97 46.42
N ASN A 658 8.58 -36.54 45.22
CA ASN A 658 8.90 -35.27 44.62
C ASN A 658 7.66 -34.39 44.66
N ILE A 659 7.72 -33.28 45.39
CA ILE A 659 6.62 -32.32 45.45
C ILE A 659 7.05 -31.05 44.74
N ASN A 660 6.25 -30.62 43.78
CA ASN A 660 6.49 -29.44 42.97
C ASN A 660 5.46 -28.37 43.27
N ASN A 661 5.90 -27.17 43.65
CA ASN A 661 5.01 -26.02 43.84
C ASN A 661 5.54 -24.82 43.07
N ILE A 662 4.63 -24.06 42.46
CA ILE A 662 4.95 -22.73 41.93
C ILE A 662 4.69 -21.73 43.04
N ILE A 663 5.71 -20.97 43.42
CA ILE A 663 5.65 -19.94 44.45
C ILE A 663 5.65 -18.57 43.76
N PRO A 664 4.53 -17.84 43.74
CA PRO A 664 4.50 -16.51 43.12
C PRO A 664 5.44 -15.53 43.82
N ASN A 665 5.88 -14.49 43.10
CA ASN A 665 6.67 -13.40 43.70
C ASN A 665 5.90 -12.78 44.88
N LYS A 666 6.63 -12.36 45.93
CA LYS A 666 6.13 -11.82 47.20
C LYS A 666 5.23 -12.75 48.02
N SER A 667 5.05 -14.01 47.62
CA SER A 667 4.30 -14.98 48.42
C SER A 667 5.19 -15.59 49.50
N ALA A 668 4.62 -15.68 50.70
CA ALA A 668 5.18 -16.44 51.80
C ALA A 668 4.88 -17.92 51.58
N TYR A 669 5.86 -18.79 51.78
CA TYR A 669 5.70 -20.22 51.62
C TYR A 669 6.41 -20.99 52.72
N THR A 670 5.74 -22.00 53.24
CA THR A 670 6.26 -22.91 54.25
C THR A 670 6.11 -24.32 53.73
N ILE A 671 7.15 -25.14 53.94
CA ILE A 671 7.10 -26.57 53.67
C ILE A 671 7.23 -27.28 55.00
N ASN A 672 6.21 -28.05 55.36
CA ASN A 672 6.13 -28.82 56.61
C ASN A 672 6.09 -30.32 56.31
N GLY A 673 6.91 -31.08 57.02
CA GLY A 673 6.81 -32.54 57.12
C GLY A 673 7.90 -33.16 58.00
N ARG A 674 8.14 -34.47 57.91
CA ARG A 674 8.98 -35.19 58.88
C ARG A 674 10.49 -35.08 58.63
N ALA A 675 10.95 -35.28 57.39
CA ALA A 675 12.36 -35.19 56.99
C ALA A 675 12.53 -34.73 55.52
N VAL A 676 13.17 -33.57 55.30
CA VAL A 676 13.58 -33.07 53.98
C VAL A 676 15.00 -33.54 53.67
N TYR A 677 15.19 -34.28 52.59
CA TYR A 677 16.53 -34.71 52.12
C TYR A 677 17.12 -33.74 51.10
N ARG A 678 16.26 -33.14 50.28
CA ARG A 678 16.68 -32.21 49.25
C ARG A 678 15.62 -31.16 49.01
N TRP A 679 16.07 -29.91 48.87
CA TRP A 679 15.23 -28.79 48.51
C TRP A 679 15.90 -28.06 47.36
N LEU A 680 15.26 -28.07 46.19
CA LEU A 680 15.71 -27.33 45.02
C LEU A 680 14.74 -26.17 44.75
N GLU A 681 15.29 -25.04 44.32
CA GLU A 681 14.54 -23.89 43.82
C GLU A 681 14.93 -23.64 42.35
N LEU A 682 13.97 -23.59 41.44
CA LEU A 682 14.15 -23.04 40.10
C LEU A 682 13.97 -21.52 40.19
N ARG A 683 15.08 -20.79 40.22
CA ARG A 683 15.09 -19.34 40.39
C ARG A 683 16.21 -18.64 39.65
#